data_AF-A0A9J6B7W8-F1
#
_entry.id   AF-A0A9J6B7W8-F1
#
_cell.length_a   1.000
_cell.length_b   1.000
_cell.length_c   1.000
_cell.angle_alpha   90.00
_cell.angle_beta   90.00
_cell.angle_gamma   90.00
#
_symmetry.space_group_name_H-M   'P 1'
#
loop_
_entity.id
_entity.type
_entity.pdbx_description
1 polymer ?
#
loop_
_entity_poly.entity_id
_entity_poly.type
_entity_poly.pdbx_seq_one_letter_code
_entity_poly.pdbx_strand_id
1 'polypeptide(L)'
;MEQLTIGDGPRYVQMQSEPEPEASTLSSLYSFHQDTATRIFDELPQAAIIQVSRSDAGDISPMLLTYTIEVQYKQFKWQLVKKASHVIYLHFALKKRAFIEEIHEKQEQVKDWLQNLGIGDHTTVMQDEDEPDDEASPLRAEESAKNRDVPSSAALPIIRPTLGRQHSMSDRAKNAMQGYLNHFLGNIDIVNSQEVCRFLEVSRLSFSPEYGPKLKEDYIMVKHLPKIQRDDDSRKCCSCQWFGCCKDNWQKVWAVLKPGFLAFLKDPCDPEPLDIIVFDVLPASDGNGEGRVSLAKEIKDGNPLRHYFRVSCGSRCIKLRTKSDAKVKDWVAAINDAGLRPPEGWCHPHRFGSYAPPRGLTEDGSQAQWFVDGESAFEAIALAIEEAKSEIFICGWWLCPELYMRRPFHTNASFRLDALLEAKAKQGVQIYILLYKEVAIALKINSVYSKRKLVGIHENVRVLRYPDHFSSGVSHHEKIVIVDHQICFIGGLDLCFGRYDSPEHKVGDCPPLIWPGKDYYNPRESEPNSWEDTMKDELDRKKYPRMPWHDVHCAIWGPPCRDAARHFVQRWNYAKRNKAPREQAIPLLMPQHHMVIPHYMGMSSEMDNGSNGVVRPHKTIKRRDSFSSGSSSQDIPLLIPQEAEGGESFKEELKINGFHTGHGFHDQRSRPSRIPFSFRKTRVEPLAPDLPMKGFVDELDQNLELSSNLVQPGMKKLDKDWWEKQERGNQVVSPEENGQVGPRVSCRCQIIRSVSQWSAGTSQIEESIHNAYCSLIEKAEHFVYIENQFFISGLSGDDIIKNRVLEALYRRIMRAYNEKKSFRVIIVIPLLPGFQGGLDDSGAASVRAIMHWQYRTICRGSNSILHNLNDLMGSRMHDYISFYGLRAYGRLFDGGPIATSQIYVHSKIMIVDDHTALIGSGNINDRSLLGSRDSEIGVLIEDKEFVDSFMGGKPRKAGKFALTLRLSLWSEHLGLRSGEVGQIKDPVIDPTYKDIWMATARTNTMIYQDVFSCIPNDLMQSRVSLRQCMVFSKEKLGHTTIDLGIAPSKLESYQGGDIESIDPMERLTSVKGHLVSFPLDFMCKEDLRPVFNESEYYASAQVFH
;
A
#
# COMPACT_ATOMS: atom_id res chain seq x y z
N MET A 1 -34.51 7.62 58.94
CA MET A 1 -33.92 7.46 60.29
C MET A 1 -32.57 6.80 60.09
N GLU A 2 -31.43 7.39 60.41
CA GLU A 2 -31.14 8.78 60.85
C GLU A 2 -29.89 9.32 60.10
N GLN A 3 -29.39 10.52 60.47
CA GLN A 3 -28.48 11.34 59.63
C GLN A 3 -27.17 11.73 60.35
N LEU A 4 -26.38 12.59 59.66
CA LEU A 4 -25.28 13.46 60.13
C LEU A 4 -23.86 12.80 60.08
N THR A 5 -22.78 13.45 59.60
CA THR A 5 -22.57 14.74 58.88
C THR A 5 -21.21 14.80 58.17
N ILE A 6 -21.10 15.66 57.13
CA ILE A 6 -19.99 16.61 56.73
C ILE A 6 -18.57 16.36 57.30
N GLY A 7 -17.44 16.47 56.57
CA GLY A 7 -17.17 16.95 55.20
C GLY A 7 -15.66 17.29 54.97
N ASP A 8 -15.35 18.14 53.98
CA ASP A 8 -14.01 18.64 53.56
C ASP A 8 -12.98 17.68 52.91
N GLY A 9 -12.01 18.27 52.18
CA GLY A 9 -11.19 17.61 51.15
C GLY A 9 -9.66 17.64 51.34
N PRO A 10 -8.88 17.19 50.34
CA PRO A 10 -7.45 16.89 50.48
C PRO A 10 -6.56 18.15 50.53
N ARG A 11 -5.55 18.12 51.41
CA ARG A 11 -4.52 19.16 51.54
C ARG A 11 -3.31 18.90 50.65
N TYR A 12 -2.64 19.98 50.25
CA TYR A 12 -1.29 19.94 49.69
C TYR A 12 -0.28 19.38 50.71
N VAL A 13 0.78 18.75 50.20
CA VAL A 13 2.06 18.58 50.89
C VAL A 13 3.16 19.18 50.01
N GLN A 14 4.17 19.76 50.66
CA GLN A 14 5.15 20.69 50.09
C GLN A 14 6.53 20.02 50.04
N MET A 15 7.22 20.07 48.90
CA MET A 15 8.64 19.70 48.81
C MET A 15 9.53 20.95 48.91
N GLN A 16 10.73 20.75 49.47
CA GLN A 16 11.67 21.81 49.83
C GLN A 16 12.69 22.09 48.72
N SER A 17 13.43 23.18 48.88
CA SER A 17 14.37 23.75 47.92
C SER A 17 15.85 23.54 48.29
N GLU A 18 16.73 23.96 47.37
CA GLU A 18 18.20 24.10 47.47
C GLU A 18 19.06 22.84 47.25
N PRO A 19 20.32 22.98 46.77
CA PRO A 19 20.99 24.16 46.18
C PRO A 19 21.49 23.94 44.72
N GLU A 20 21.94 25.03 44.07
CA GLU A 20 22.76 24.96 42.84
C GLU A 20 24.22 24.55 43.14
N PRO A 21 24.91 23.93 42.18
CA PRO A 21 26.36 24.04 42.05
C PRO A 21 26.79 24.76 40.74
N GLU A 22 27.97 25.37 40.77
CA GLU A 22 28.44 26.35 39.77
C GLU A 22 28.98 25.73 38.46
N ALA A 23 29.15 26.58 37.44
CA ALA A 23 29.65 26.17 36.13
C ALA A 23 31.19 25.96 36.11
N SER A 24 31.64 24.82 35.59
CA SER A 24 33.05 24.58 35.21
C SER A 24 33.15 24.08 33.77
N THR A 25 33.95 24.78 32.96
CA THR A 25 34.13 24.49 31.52
C THR A 25 34.93 23.22 31.27
N LEU A 26 34.44 22.35 30.38
CA LEU A 26 35.28 21.44 29.58
C LEU A 26 34.63 21.20 28.22
N SER A 27 35.35 21.53 27.14
CA SER A 27 34.85 21.49 25.77
C SER A 27 35.64 20.52 24.89
N SER A 28 34.97 19.58 24.22
CA SER A 28 35.55 18.88 23.07
C SER A 28 34.49 18.34 22.10
N LEU A 29 34.50 18.89 20.88
CA LEU A 29 34.17 18.19 19.62
C LEU A 29 32.72 17.70 19.39
N TYR A 30 31.76 18.63 19.42
CA TYR A 30 30.64 18.59 18.46
C TYR A 30 30.87 19.68 17.40
N SER A 31 31.26 19.28 16.18
CA SER A 31 31.55 20.21 15.08
C SER A 31 30.33 20.47 14.20
N PHE A 32 29.85 21.72 14.18
CA PHE A 32 29.10 22.38 13.10
C PHE A 32 28.25 21.50 12.16
N HIS A 33 27.08 21.04 12.64
CA HIS A 33 26.01 20.50 11.79
C HIS A 33 24.60 21.06 12.11
N GLN A 34 24.52 22.27 12.66
CA GLN A 34 23.28 23.06 12.74
C GLN A 34 23.32 24.22 11.73
N ASP A 35 22.83 24.00 10.49
CA ASP A 35 22.16 25.03 9.64
C ASP A 35 21.73 24.55 8.23
N THR A 36 21.89 23.27 7.88
CA THR A 36 21.40 22.72 6.60
C THR A 36 19.89 22.42 6.60
N ALA A 37 19.31 22.14 7.77
CA ALA A 37 17.96 21.59 7.90
C ALA A 37 16.80 22.54 7.55
N THR A 38 17.05 23.81 7.25
CA THR A 38 16.05 24.88 7.03
C THR A 38 15.98 25.42 5.60
N ARG A 39 16.93 25.04 4.73
CA ARG A 39 17.08 25.61 3.38
C ARG A 39 16.11 24.97 2.36
N ILE A 40 15.77 25.74 1.33
CA ILE A 40 15.01 25.35 0.12
C ILE A 40 15.97 25.19 -1.08
N PHE A 41 16.98 26.04 -1.15
CA PHE A 41 18.05 26.03 -2.13
C PHE A 41 19.36 25.60 -1.47
N ASP A 42 19.94 24.49 -1.93
CA ASP A 42 21.26 23.99 -1.49
C ASP A 42 22.40 24.57 -2.35
N GLU A 43 22.09 24.87 -3.61
CA GLU A 43 22.93 25.52 -4.61
C GLU A 43 22.22 26.78 -5.13
N LEU A 44 22.96 27.70 -5.75
CA LEU A 44 22.39 28.96 -6.24
C LEU A 44 21.52 28.73 -7.50
N PRO A 45 20.22 29.06 -7.48
CA PRO A 45 19.39 29.01 -8.68
C PRO A 45 19.77 30.12 -9.66
N GLN A 46 19.67 29.82 -10.96
CA GLN A 46 19.87 30.80 -12.03
C GLN A 46 18.53 31.38 -12.48
N ALA A 47 18.52 32.63 -12.96
CA ALA A 47 17.33 33.20 -13.59
C ALA A 47 17.68 34.05 -14.80
N ALA A 48 16.78 34.06 -15.79
CA ALA A 48 16.91 34.81 -17.03
C ALA A 48 15.62 35.58 -17.34
N ILE A 49 15.71 36.88 -17.60
CA ILE A 49 14.57 37.65 -18.11
C ILE A 49 14.35 37.27 -19.58
N ILE A 50 13.29 36.51 -19.86
CA ILE A 50 12.92 36.16 -21.24
C ILE A 50 12.40 37.41 -21.95
N GLN A 51 11.34 38.00 -21.36
CA GLN A 51 10.50 39.02 -21.98
C GLN A 51 10.21 40.14 -20.98
N VAL A 52 10.08 41.37 -21.48
CA VAL A 52 9.47 42.50 -20.77
C VAL A 52 8.25 42.96 -21.57
N SER A 53 7.14 43.18 -20.90
CA SER A 53 5.87 43.63 -21.49
C SER A 53 5.30 44.82 -20.72
N ARG A 54 4.31 45.47 -21.32
CA ARG A 54 3.60 46.64 -20.78
C ARG A 54 2.11 46.45 -20.98
N SER A 55 1.30 46.78 -19.98
CA SER A 55 -0.15 46.56 -20.01
C SER A 55 -0.92 47.48 -20.95
N ASP A 56 -0.45 48.72 -21.13
CA ASP A 56 -1.06 49.72 -22.02
C ASP A 56 0.05 50.54 -22.70
N ALA A 57 -0.23 51.07 -23.90
CA ALA A 57 0.66 51.94 -24.65
C ALA A 57 0.52 53.43 -24.28
N GLY A 58 -0.59 53.84 -23.65
CA GLY A 58 -0.87 55.24 -23.31
C GLY A 58 -0.17 55.78 -22.06
N ASP A 59 0.10 54.93 -21.05
CA ASP A 59 0.74 55.33 -19.80
C ASP A 59 2.26 55.09 -19.84
N ILE A 60 3.03 56.14 -19.57
CA ILE A 60 4.51 56.16 -19.64
C ILE A 60 5.15 55.65 -18.33
N SER A 61 4.39 55.40 -17.27
CA SER A 61 4.86 54.91 -15.96
C SER A 61 5.72 53.63 -16.03
N PRO A 62 6.93 53.63 -15.45
CA PRO A 62 7.77 52.42 -15.32
C PRO A 62 7.15 51.32 -14.46
N MET A 63 6.23 51.66 -13.54
CA MET A 63 5.61 50.70 -12.61
C MET A 63 4.71 49.66 -13.32
N LEU A 64 4.30 49.96 -14.56
CA LEU A 64 3.49 49.08 -15.41
C LEU A 64 4.31 48.04 -16.20
N LEU A 65 5.64 48.04 -16.07
CA LEU A 65 6.47 47.01 -16.68
C LEU A 65 6.27 45.66 -15.99
N THR A 66 6.04 44.64 -16.80
CA THR A 66 5.87 43.26 -16.39
C THR A 66 7.00 42.41 -16.96
N TYR A 67 7.65 41.65 -16.10
CA TYR A 67 8.84 40.85 -16.42
C TYR A 67 8.47 39.37 -16.40
N THR A 68 8.74 38.67 -17.50
CA THR A 68 8.71 37.20 -17.58
C THR A 68 10.11 36.68 -17.25
N ILE A 69 10.24 36.06 -16.09
CA ILE A 69 11.48 35.53 -15.52
C ILE A 69 11.46 34.01 -15.68
N GLU A 70 12.39 33.42 -16.42
CA GLU A 70 12.69 32.00 -16.28
C GLU A 70 13.60 31.81 -15.07
N VAL A 71 13.35 30.79 -14.26
CA VAL A 71 14.21 30.38 -13.15
C VAL A 71 14.56 28.89 -13.34
N GLN A 72 15.83 28.56 -13.14
CA GLN A 72 16.38 27.21 -13.22
C GLN A 72 17.09 26.85 -11.92
N TYR A 73 16.80 25.68 -11.38
CA TYR A 73 17.43 25.13 -10.18
C TYR A 73 17.58 23.61 -10.36
N LYS A 74 18.80 23.08 -10.30
CA LYS A 74 19.08 21.68 -10.67
C LYS A 74 18.41 21.34 -12.02
N GLN A 75 17.60 20.29 -12.10
CA GLN A 75 16.82 19.90 -13.28
C GLN A 75 15.49 20.67 -13.45
N PHE A 76 15.07 21.50 -12.50
CA PHE A 76 13.78 22.18 -12.52
C PHE A 76 13.86 23.52 -13.25
N LYS A 77 12.87 23.79 -14.10
CA LYS A 77 12.61 25.10 -14.73
C LYS A 77 11.18 25.54 -14.47
N TRP A 78 10.98 26.82 -14.16
CA TRP A 78 9.66 27.44 -14.09
C TRP A 78 9.73 28.91 -14.53
N GLN A 79 8.59 29.46 -14.94
CA GLN A 79 8.48 30.85 -15.37
C GLN A 79 7.58 31.64 -14.43
N LEU A 80 8.00 32.86 -14.11
CA LEU A 80 7.33 33.79 -13.20
C LEU A 80 6.99 35.07 -13.94
N VAL A 81 5.83 35.67 -13.64
CA VAL A 81 5.39 36.94 -14.22
C VAL A 81 5.23 37.95 -13.09
N LYS A 82 6.09 38.99 -13.07
CA LYS A 82 6.15 39.96 -11.96
C LYS A 82 6.08 41.41 -12.48
N LYS A 83 5.24 42.25 -11.87
CA LYS A 83 5.26 43.72 -12.05
C LYS A 83 6.55 44.30 -11.46
N ALA A 84 7.01 45.45 -11.97
CA ALA A 84 8.13 46.21 -11.39
C ALA A 84 7.95 46.48 -9.88
N SER A 85 6.73 46.78 -9.46
CA SER A 85 6.36 47.00 -8.05
C SER A 85 6.73 45.82 -7.13
N HIS A 86 6.54 44.57 -7.56
CA HIS A 86 6.88 43.39 -6.77
C HIS A 86 8.38 43.32 -6.44
N VAL A 87 9.23 43.81 -7.36
CA VAL A 87 10.69 43.80 -7.22
C VAL A 87 11.14 44.88 -6.23
N ILE A 88 10.48 46.04 -6.26
CA ILE A 88 10.69 47.15 -5.31
C ILE A 88 10.25 46.72 -3.91
N TYR A 89 9.10 46.05 -3.77
CA TYR A 89 8.65 45.49 -2.48
C TYR A 89 9.62 44.44 -1.94
N LEU A 90 10.17 43.55 -2.79
CA LEU A 90 11.23 42.62 -2.37
C LEU A 90 12.47 43.38 -1.85
N HIS A 91 12.90 44.44 -2.54
CA HIS A 91 14.06 45.23 -2.12
C HIS A 91 13.87 45.85 -0.72
N PHE A 92 12.70 46.47 -0.47
CA PHE A 92 12.38 47.04 0.84
C PHE A 92 12.21 45.98 1.93
N ALA A 93 11.66 44.81 1.61
CA ALA A 93 11.52 43.71 2.57
C ALA A 93 12.88 43.16 3.02
N LEU A 94 13.84 43.00 2.10
CA LEU A 94 15.21 42.63 2.43
C LEU A 94 15.95 43.71 3.24
N LYS A 95 15.74 45.00 2.92
CA LYS A 95 16.33 46.14 3.64
C LYS A 95 15.77 46.36 5.06
N LYS A 96 14.70 45.67 5.48
CA LYS A 96 13.85 46.05 6.63
C LYS A 96 14.53 46.08 8.02
N ARG A 97 15.79 45.67 8.16
CA ARG A 97 16.63 45.95 9.36
C ARG A 97 17.54 47.18 9.20
N ALA A 98 18.26 47.34 8.08
CA ALA A 98 19.12 48.50 7.84
C ALA A 98 18.34 49.83 7.70
N PHE A 99 17.09 49.73 7.21
CA PHE A 99 16.25 50.89 6.89
C PHE A 99 15.91 51.80 8.08
N ILE A 100 15.91 51.29 9.31
CA ILE A 100 15.56 52.08 10.52
C ILE A 100 16.73 52.96 10.98
N GLU A 101 17.96 52.50 10.77
CA GLU A 101 19.19 53.26 11.03
C GLU A 101 19.46 54.24 9.88
N GLU A 102 19.38 53.79 8.62
CA GLU A 102 19.64 54.65 7.45
C GLU A 102 18.59 55.76 7.26
N ILE A 103 17.32 55.56 7.66
CA ILE A 103 16.32 56.65 7.65
C ILE A 103 16.63 57.72 8.70
N HIS A 104 17.14 57.37 9.89
CA HIS A 104 17.47 58.37 10.91
C HIS A 104 18.60 59.30 10.46
N GLU A 105 19.52 58.84 9.61
CA GLU A 105 20.57 59.69 9.04
C GLU A 105 20.15 60.44 7.77
N LYS A 106 19.12 59.99 7.02
CA LYS A 106 18.86 60.45 5.63
C LYS A 106 17.41 60.84 5.29
N GLN A 107 16.60 61.26 6.26
CA GLN A 107 15.20 61.68 6.03
C GLN A 107 15.02 62.69 4.86
N GLU A 108 15.94 63.63 4.65
CA GLU A 108 15.84 64.59 3.54
C GLU A 108 16.01 63.94 2.15
N GLN A 109 16.96 63.01 2.00
CA GLN A 109 17.18 62.32 0.72
C GLN A 109 16.01 61.41 0.33
N VAL A 110 15.27 60.86 1.32
CA VAL A 110 14.05 60.09 1.06
C VAL A 110 12.89 61.00 0.59
N LYS A 111 12.80 62.23 1.11
CA LYS A 111 11.86 63.25 0.62
C LYS A 111 12.14 63.61 -0.84
N ASP A 112 13.40 63.88 -1.15
CA ASP A 112 13.88 64.19 -2.50
C ASP A 112 13.63 63.00 -3.45
N TRP A 113 13.85 61.77 -2.99
CA TRP A 113 13.56 60.54 -3.73
C TRP A 113 12.07 60.37 -4.06
N LEU A 114 11.17 60.66 -3.11
CA LEU A 114 9.71 60.62 -3.34
C LEU A 114 9.23 61.73 -4.29
N GLN A 115 9.77 62.95 -4.20
CA GLN A 115 9.45 64.02 -5.14
C GLN A 115 9.97 63.70 -6.55
N ASN A 116 11.16 63.13 -6.68
CA ASN A 116 11.72 62.64 -7.95
C ASN A 116 11.00 61.40 -8.53
N LEU A 117 10.01 60.84 -7.83
CA LEU A 117 9.10 59.80 -8.34
C LEU A 117 7.74 60.37 -8.80
N GLY A 118 7.51 61.68 -8.68
CA GLY A 118 6.26 62.33 -9.08
C GLY A 118 5.09 62.13 -8.11
N ILE A 119 5.34 61.61 -6.89
CA ILE A 119 4.31 61.35 -5.87
C ILE A 119 4.10 62.61 -5.00
N GLY A 120 4.03 63.78 -5.64
CA GLY A 120 3.91 65.09 -5.01
C GLY A 120 2.82 65.92 -5.67
N ASP A 121 1.63 65.88 -5.07
CA ASP A 121 0.39 66.60 -5.40
C ASP A 121 -0.16 66.47 -6.83
N HIS A 122 -1.46 66.14 -6.90
CA HIS A 122 -2.28 65.99 -8.12
C HIS A 122 -1.96 64.79 -9.04
N THR A 123 -2.27 63.58 -8.57
CA THR A 123 -2.89 62.57 -9.45
C THR A 123 -3.91 61.75 -8.67
N THR A 124 -5.14 61.65 -9.18
CA THR A 124 -6.16 60.73 -8.64
C THR A 124 -5.85 59.31 -9.08
N VAL A 125 -4.83 58.71 -8.45
CA VAL A 125 -4.48 57.30 -8.66
C VAL A 125 -5.69 56.44 -8.28
N MET A 126 -6.22 55.68 -9.23
CA MET A 126 -7.15 54.60 -8.89
C MET A 126 -6.39 53.58 -8.07
N GLN A 127 -6.83 53.38 -6.82
CA GLN A 127 -6.21 52.44 -5.90
C GLN A 127 -6.49 50.99 -6.34
N ASP A 128 -5.57 50.43 -7.14
CA ASP A 128 -5.23 49.02 -7.05
C ASP A 128 -4.76 48.79 -5.59
N GLU A 129 -5.65 48.32 -4.70
CA GLU A 129 -5.36 48.06 -3.29
C GLU A 129 -4.47 46.80 -3.12
N ASP A 130 -3.23 46.89 -3.61
CA ASP A 130 -2.10 46.15 -3.06
C ASP A 130 -1.68 46.81 -1.74
N GLU A 131 -2.55 46.73 -0.72
CA GLU A 131 -2.18 47.04 0.67
C GLU A 131 -0.95 46.20 1.08
N PRO A 132 -0.02 46.78 1.87
CA PRO A 132 1.09 46.04 2.45
C PRO A 132 0.57 45.02 3.47
N ASP A 133 1.16 43.83 3.47
CA ASP A 133 0.86 42.75 4.42
C ASP A 133 1.44 43.06 5.83
N ASP A 134 0.84 43.99 6.56
CA ASP A 134 1.21 44.31 7.95
C ASP A 134 0.65 43.29 8.95
N GLU A 135 1.21 42.08 8.96
CA GLU A 135 1.33 41.28 10.20
C GLU A 135 2.77 41.41 10.74
N ALA A 136 2.95 42.26 11.75
CA ALA A 136 4.19 42.41 12.49
C ALA A 136 4.50 41.15 13.30
N SER A 137 5.19 40.19 12.67
CA SER A 137 5.66 38.97 13.34
C SER A 137 6.69 39.29 14.44
N PRO A 138 6.67 38.59 15.60
CA PRO A 138 7.66 38.80 16.65
C PRO A 138 9.09 38.61 16.14
N LEU A 139 9.93 39.63 16.33
CA LEU A 139 11.30 39.66 15.84
C LEU A 139 12.17 38.62 16.58
N ARG A 140 12.36 37.44 15.99
CA ARG A 140 13.46 36.55 16.37
C ARG A 140 14.79 37.25 16.06
N ALA A 141 15.68 37.27 17.05
CA ALA A 141 17.00 37.89 16.95
C ALA A 141 17.98 37.01 16.15
N GLU A 142 17.72 36.78 14.86
CA GLU A 142 18.72 36.16 13.99
C GLU A 142 19.96 37.04 13.87
N GLU A 143 21.15 36.50 14.14
CA GLU A 143 22.44 37.17 13.91
C GLU A 143 22.82 37.20 12.42
N SER A 144 22.18 36.36 11.60
CA SER A 144 22.40 36.17 10.15
C SER A 144 22.29 37.45 9.29
N ALA A 145 21.57 38.47 9.76
CA ALA A 145 21.14 39.59 8.94
C ALA A 145 22.28 40.44 8.35
N LYS A 146 23.48 40.38 8.93
CA LYS A 146 24.68 41.08 8.37
C LYS A 146 25.10 40.55 7.00
N ASN A 147 24.74 39.31 6.65
CA ASN A 147 25.07 38.68 5.36
C ASN A 147 23.99 38.90 4.29
N ARG A 148 22.91 39.66 4.59
CA ARG A 148 21.72 39.79 3.73
C ARG A 148 21.52 41.15 3.05
N ASP A 149 22.51 42.05 3.09
CA ASP A 149 22.35 43.35 2.44
C ASP A 149 22.41 43.29 0.90
N VAL A 150 21.57 44.10 0.24
CA VAL A 150 21.54 44.27 -1.21
C VAL A 150 21.74 45.75 -1.53
N PRO A 151 22.76 46.15 -2.32
CA PRO A 151 23.02 47.55 -2.63
C PRO A 151 21.81 48.27 -3.22
N SER A 152 21.44 49.43 -2.65
CA SER A 152 20.31 50.25 -3.12
C SER A 152 20.50 50.74 -4.57
N SER A 153 21.76 50.82 -5.02
CA SER A 153 22.16 51.08 -6.41
C SER A 153 21.71 50.00 -7.41
N ALA A 154 21.43 48.76 -6.97
CA ALA A 154 20.96 47.69 -7.84
C ALA A 154 19.47 47.82 -8.21
N ALA A 155 18.65 48.44 -7.36
CA ALA A 155 17.21 48.60 -7.58
C ALA A 155 16.86 49.85 -8.43
N LEU A 156 17.60 50.95 -8.26
CA LEU A 156 17.35 52.22 -8.97
C LEU A 156 17.26 52.10 -10.53
N PRO A 157 18.06 51.25 -11.22
CA PRO A 157 17.96 51.08 -12.68
C PRO A 157 16.62 50.50 -13.16
N ILE A 158 15.92 49.70 -12.34
CA ILE A 158 14.61 49.11 -12.70
C ILE A 158 13.54 50.19 -12.86
N ILE A 159 13.63 51.25 -12.05
CA ILE A 159 12.67 52.35 -12.00
C ILE A 159 12.92 53.38 -13.10
N ARG A 160 14.13 53.41 -13.69
CA ARG A 160 14.54 54.40 -14.72
C ARG A 160 14.91 53.80 -16.09
N PRO A 161 14.05 53.01 -16.75
CA PRO A 161 14.16 52.73 -18.18
C PRO A 161 13.78 54.01 -18.96
N THR A 162 14.76 54.88 -19.14
CA THR A 162 14.61 56.23 -19.71
C THR A 162 13.91 56.25 -21.07
N LEU A 163 13.09 57.28 -21.27
CA LEU A 163 12.33 57.61 -22.49
C LEU A 163 13.03 57.17 -23.79
N GLY A 164 12.34 56.37 -24.60
CA GLY A 164 12.83 55.85 -25.88
C GLY A 164 11.74 55.13 -26.68
N ARG A 165 12.12 54.52 -27.81
CA ARG A 165 11.22 53.61 -28.54
C ARG A 165 11.06 52.30 -27.76
N GLN A 166 9.89 51.68 -27.84
CA GLN A 166 9.47 50.55 -26.99
C GLN A 166 10.50 49.41 -26.87
N HIS A 167 11.16 49.01 -27.97
CA HIS A 167 12.21 47.98 -27.94
C HIS A 167 13.42 48.40 -27.08
N SER A 168 13.97 49.61 -27.26
CA SER A 168 15.14 50.04 -26.47
C SER A 168 14.83 50.29 -25.00
N MET A 169 13.58 50.56 -24.64
CA MET A 169 13.12 50.53 -23.25
C MET A 169 13.05 49.10 -22.70
N SER A 170 12.51 48.14 -23.46
CA SER A 170 12.47 46.72 -23.10
C SER A 170 13.88 46.17 -22.82
N ASP A 171 14.85 46.42 -23.70
CA ASP A 171 16.21 45.90 -23.55
C ASP A 171 16.95 46.50 -22.35
N ARG A 172 16.74 47.80 -22.08
CA ARG A 172 17.28 48.46 -20.88
C ARG A 172 16.64 47.91 -19.60
N ALA A 173 15.32 47.76 -19.57
CA ALA A 173 14.59 47.19 -18.45
C ALA A 173 15.00 45.72 -18.19
N LYS A 174 15.17 44.93 -19.26
CA LYS A 174 15.67 43.55 -19.23
C LYS A 174 17.05 43.46 -18.58
N ASN A 175 18.01 44.28 -19.03
CA ASN A 175 19.37 44.29 -18.47
C ASN A 175 19.41 44.80 -17.02
N ALA A 176 18.63 45.83 -16.69
CA ALA A 176 18.51 46.34 -15.32
C ALA A 176 17.95 45.29 -14.35
N MET A 177 16.84 44.65 -14.73
CA MET A 177 16.21 43.60 -13.93
C MET A 177 17.09 42.34 -13.82
N GLN A 178 17.78 41.95 -14.89
CA GLN A 178 18.76 40.85 -14.85
C GLN A 178 19.90 41.16 -13.88
N GLY A 179 20.45 42.38 -13.92
CA GLY A 179 21.46 42.83 -12.97
C GLY A 179 20.98 42.74 -11.52
N TYR A 180 19.73 43.11 -11.24
CA TYR A 180 19.14 43.00 -9.90
C TYR A 180 18.94 41.54 -9.45
N LEU A 181 18.41 40.67 -10.31
CA LEU A 181 18.27 39.23 -10.02
C LEU A 181 19.62 38.61 -9.63
N ASN A 182 20.68 38.92 -10.38
CA ASN A 182 22.02 38.39 -10.14
C ASN A 182 22.58 38.76 -8.74
N HIS A 183 22.14 39.86 -8.12
CA HIS A 183 22.63 40.25 -6.78
C HIS A 183 22.09 39.34 -5.67
N PHE A 184 20.80 38.99 -5.70
CA PHE A 184 20.18 38.20 -4.61
C PHE A 184 20.15 36.70 -4.89
N LEU A 185 20.14 36.28 -6.16
CA LEU A 185 20.36 34.88 -6.55
C LEU A 185 21.84 34.46 -6.45
N GLY A 186 22.76 35.44 -6.33
CA GLY A 186 24.18 35.20 -6.09
C GLY A 186 24.58 34.87 -4.65
N ASN A 187 23.63 34.86 -3.70
CA ASN A 187 23.90 34.65 -2.27
C ASN A 187 22.93 33.62 -1.68
N ILE A 188 23.49 32.53 -1.12
CA ILE A 188 22.72 31.37 -0.64
C ILE A 188 21.87 31.69 0.61
N ASP A 189 22.29 32.63 1.45
CA ASP A 189 21.57 33.02 2.67
C ASP A 189 20.51 34.11 2.41
N ILE A 190 20.58 34.78 1.24
CA ILE A 190 19.53 35.69 0.74
C ILE A 190 18.48 34.93 -0.07
N VAL A 191 18.88 33.99 -0.94
CA VAL A 191 17.92 33.25 -1.78
C VAL A 191 17.01 32.31 -0.98
N ASN A 192 17.49 31.87 0.20
CA ASN A 192 16.71 31.16 1.22
C ASN A 192 15.96 32.08 2.21
N SER A 193 15.96 33.41 2.00
CA SER A 193 15.11 34.30 2.82
C SER A 193 13.63 34.11 2.48
N GLN A 194 12.79 34.36 3.47
CA GLN A 194 11.33 34.21 3.35
C GLN A 194 10.78 35.09 2.23
N GLU A 195 11.33 36.29 2.08
CA GLU A 195 10.99 37.31 1.08
C GLU A 195 11.32 36.82 -0.34
N VAL A 196 12.52 36.24 -0.54
CA VAL A 196 12.94 35.75 -1.85
C VAL A 196 12.20 34.47 -2.22
N CYS A 197 11.99 33.53 -1.31
CA CYS A 197 11.20 32.33 -1.61
C CYS A 197 9.75 32.66 -1.98
N ARG A 198 9.12 33.63 -1.30
CA ARG A 198 7.81 34.20 -1.68
C ARG A 198 7.86 34.85 -3.07
N PHE A 199 8.90 35.63 -3.37
CA PHE A 199 9.06 36.24 -4.69
C PHE A 199 9.23 35.19 -5.80
N LEU A 200 10.02 34.15 -5.57
CA LEU A 200 10.27 33.08 -6.53
C LEU A 200 9.09 32.07 -6.67
N GLU A 201 8.05 32.23 -5.87
CA GLU A 201 6.90 31.30 -5.76
C GLU A 201 7.35 29.87 -5.43
N VAL A 202 8.25 29.70 -4.46
CA VAL A 202 8.80 28.39 -4.03
C VAL A 202 8.61 28.12 -2.53
N SER A 203 8.54 26.84 -2.18
CA SER A 203 8.50 26.29 -0.83
C SER A 203 9.42 25.07 -0.70
N ARG A 204 9.55 24.51 0.50
CA ARG A 204 10.27 23.24 0.72
C ARG A 204 9.75 22.09 -0.16
N LEU A 205 8.46 22.11 -0.51
CA LEU A 205 7.84 21.08 -1.36
C LEU A 205 8.03 21.32 -2.86
N SER A 206 8.52 22.49 -3.30
CA SER A 206 8.67 22.78 -4.74
C SER A 206 9.52 21.74 -5.47
N PHE A 207 10.68 21.41 -4.88
CA PHE A 207 11.75 20.65 -5.53
C PHE A 207 11.89 19.21 -5.02
N SER A 208 11.12 18.81 -3.99
CA SER A 208 10.91 17.42 -3.57
C SER A 208 10.61 16.49 -4.76
N PRO A 209 11.55 15.65 -5.23
CA PRO A 209 11.30 14.73 -6.34
C PRO A 209 10.21 13.70 -5.99
N GLU A 210 10.09 13.32 -4.72
CA GLU A 210 9.11 12.38 -4.19
C GLU A 210 7.65 12.84 -4.38
N TYR A 211 7.38 14.14 -4.54
CA TYR A 211 6.05 14.67 -4.83
C TYR A 211 5.86 15.06 -6.31
N GLY A 212 6.85 14.79 -7.16
CA GLY A 212 6.85 15.13 -8.58
C GLY A 212 6.98 16.64 -8.83
N PRO A 213 6.73 17.11 -10.07
CA PRO A 213 7.11 18.44 -10.51
C PRO A 213 6.42 19.58 -9.77
N LYS A 214 7.13 20.70 -9.64
CA LYS A 214 6.59 21.99 -9.22
C LYS A 214 5.49 22.45 -10.20
N LEU A 215 4.29 22.73 -9.69
CA LEU A 215 3.25 23.44 -10.45
C LEU A 215 3.07 24.86 -9.88
N LYS A 216 1.84 25.27 -9.55
CA LYS A 216 1.51 26.61 -9.03
C LYS A 216 1.64 26.69 -7.51
N GLU A 217 2.24 27.77 -7.03
CA GLU A 217 2.36 28.08 -5.59
C GLU A 217 2.15 29.58 -5.37
N ASP A 218 1.43 29.96 -4.32
CA ASP A 218 1.15 31.36 -3.95
C ASP A 218 0.56 31.44 -2.53
N TYR A 219 0.50 32.63 -1.95
CA TYR A 219 -0.36 32.84 -0.78
C TYR A 219 -1.83 32.87 -1.16
N ILE A 220 -2.66 32.25 -0.34
CA ILE A 220 -4.12 32.27 -0.50
C ILE A 220 -4.82 32.34 0.86
N MET A 221 -6.02 32.92 0.87
CA MET A 221 -6.89 32.89 2.05
C MET A 221 -7.80 31.66 1.98
N VAL A 222 -7.77 30.81 3.01
CA VAL A 222 -8.56 29.56 3.10
C VAL A 222 -9.61 29.67 4.19
N LYS A 223 -10.84 29.25 3.91
CA LYS A 223 -11.91 29.21 4.93
C LYS A 223 -12.01 27.85 5.61
N HIS A 224 -12.25 27.86 6.92
CA HIS A 224 -12.52 26.67 7.75
C HIS A 224 -11.36 25.66 7.90
N LEU A 225 -10.11 26.13 7.85
CA LEU A 225 -8.99 25.36 8.42
C LEU A 225 -9.11 25.23 9.95
N PRO A 226 -8.47 24.22 10.57
CA PRO A 226 -8.25 24.19 12.01
C PRO A 226 -7.61 25.50 12.48
N LYS A 227 -7.97 26.00 13.67
CA LYS A 227 -7.28 27.18 14.23
C LYS A 227 -5.86 26.79 14.64
N ILE A 228 -4.86 27.45 14.06
CA ILE A 228 -3.54 27.60 14.69
C ILE A 228 -3.76 28.34 16.01
N GLN A 229 -3.27 27.79 17.13
CA GLN A 229 -3.21 28.54 18.38
C GLN A 229 -2.14 29.63 18.23
N ARG A 230 -2.52 30.89 18.49
CA ARG A 230 -1.59 32.01 18.69
C ARG A 230 -1.55 32.29 20.18
N ASP A 231 -0.36 32.42 20.78
CA ASP A 231 -0.22 32.61 22.23
C ASP A 231 -0.86 33.91 22.77
N ASP A 232 -1.14 34.88 21.89
CA ASP A 232 -1.74 36.18 22.23
C ASP A 232 -3.29 36.17 22.29
N ASP A 233 -3.95 35.01 22.13
CA ASP A 233 -5.42 34.83 22.28
C ASP A 233 -5.94 35.17 23.72
N SER A 234 -5.04 35.53 24.65
CA SER A 234 -5.36 36.05 25.98
C SER A 234 -5.99 37.46 25.96
N ARG A 235 -5.71 38.28 24.94
CA ARG A 235 -6.20 39.66 24.81
C ARG A 235 -7.66 39.74 24.33
N LYS A 236 -8.59 39.37 25.21
CA LYS A 236 -10.04 39.56 25.00
C LYS A 236 -10.38 41.04 24.82
N CYS A 237 -10.75 41.44 23.59
CA CYS A 237 -11.29 42.76 23.33
C CYS A 237 -12.72 42.89 23.89
N CYS A 238 -12.92 43.74 24.89
CA CYS A 238 -14.17 43.80 25.66
C CYS A 238 -15.36 44.48 24.95
N SER A 239 -15.18 45.04 23.75
CA SER A 239 -16.23 45.78 23.01
C SER A 239 -16.99 44.95 21.96
N CYS A 240 -16.59 43.71 21.71
CA CYS A 240 -17.08 42.92 20.56
C CYS A 240 -18.45 42.23 20.72
N GLN A 241 -19.24 42.54 21.77
CA GLN A 241 -20.49 41.82 22.05
C GLN A 241 -21.76 42.36 21.37
N TRP A 242 -21.79 43.62 20.89
CA TRP A 242 -22.98 44.19 20.24
C TRP A 242 -23.02 44.10 18.71
N PHE A 243 -21.88 43.87 18.04
CA PHE A 243 -21.82 43.68 16.59
C PHE A 243 -21.12 42.35 16.27
N GLY A 244 -21.80 41.47 15.53
CA GLY A 244 -21.38 40.08 15.29
C GLY A 244 -20.20 39.87 14.34
N CYS A 245 -19.24 40.81 14.28
CA CYS A 245 -18.17 40.87 13.28
C CYS A 245 -17.08 39.78 13.44
N CYS A 246 -16.88 39.26 14.65
CA CYS A 246 -15.79 38.31 14.96
C CYS A 246 -16.10 36.85 14.59
N LYS A 247 -16.50 36.58 13.34
CA LYS A 247 -16.85 35.22 12.86
C LYS A 247 -16.24 34.78 11.51
N ASP A 248 -15.41 35.58 10.86
CA ASP A 248 -14.82 35.19 9.57
C ASP A 248 -13.51 34.39 9.74
N ASN A 249 -13.61 33.05 9.82
CA ASN A 249 -12.46 32.13 9.93
C ASN A 249 -11.78 31.90 8.56
N TRP A 250 -11.19 32.96 8.01
CA TRP A 250 -10.19 32.87 6.94
C TRP A 250 -8.79 32.88 7.52
N GLN A 251 -7.90 32.07 6.95
CA GLN A 251 -6.48 32.03 7.34
C GLN A 251 -5.62 32.21 6.08
N LYS A 252 -4.56 33.01 6.18
CA LYS A 252 -3.55 33.14 5.12
C LYS A 252 -2.60 31.95 5.20
N VAL A 253 -2.42 31.24 4.09
CA VAL A 253 -1.57 30.05 4.01
C VAL A 253 -0.84 30.03 2.66
N TRP A 254 0.28 29.33 2.58
CA TRP A 254 0.95 29.03 1.32
C TRP A 254 0.29 27.80 0.67
N ALA A 255 -0.27 27.95 -0.53
CA ALA A 255 -0.87 26.83 -1.26
C ALA A 255 0.15 26.22 -2.22
N VAL A 256 0.29 24.89 -2.19
CA VAL A 256 1.22 24.13 -3.05
C VAL A 256 0.44 23.15 -3.92
N LEU A 257 0.44 23.36 -5.23
CA LEU A 257 -0.14 22.44 -6.20
C LEU A 257 0.92 21.46 -6.74
N LYS A 258 0.59 20.17 -6.70
CA LYS A 258 1.31 19.07 -7.35
C LYS A 258 0.31 18.28 -8.23
N PRO A 259 0.74 17.45 -9.19
CA PRO A 259 -0.18 16.82 -10.14
C PRO A 259 -1.26 15.94 -9.49
N GLY A 260 -0.98 15.38 -8.30
CA GLY A 260 -1.92 14.55 -7.55
C GLY A 260 -2.58 15.19 -6.33
N PHE A 261 -2.26 16.43 -5.95
CA PHE A 261 -2.82 17.06 -4.74
C PHE A 261 -2.63 18.59 -4.66
N LEU A 262 -3.45 19.23 -3.83
CA LEU A 262 -3.27 20.61 -3.36
C LEU A 262 -3.03 20.60 -1.84
N ALA A 263 -1.83 20.99 -1.40
CA ALA A 263 -1.46 21.13 0.01
C ALA A 263 -1.50 22.59 0.47
N PHE A 264 -1.65 22.80 1.77
CA PHE A 264 -1.64 24.12 2.41
C PHE A 264 -0.61 24.13 3.54
N LEU A 265 0.46 24.91 3.40
CA LEU A 265 1.51 25.12 4.42
C LEU A 265 1.24 26.44 5.15
N LYS A 266 1.72 26.56 6.39
CA LYS A 266 1.63 27.83 7.14
C LYS A 266 2.50 28.92 6.50
N ASP A 267 3.72 28.58 6.11
CA ASP A 267 4.69 29.42 5.39
C ASP A 267 5.47 28.57 4.37
N PRO A 268 6.11 29.12 3.31
CA PRO A 268 6.88 28.32 2.36
C PRO A 268 8.03 27.51 2.99
N CYS A 269 8.54 27.95 4.15
CA CYS A 269 9.61 27.30 4.90
C CYS A 269 9.11 26.22 5.89
N ASP A 270 7.81 26.10 6.13
CA ASP A 270 7.25 25.04 6.98
C ASP A 270 7.16 23.71 6.19
N PRO A 271 7.68 22.58 6.69
CA PRO A 271 7.62 21.29 5.99
C PRO A 271 6.26 20.58 6.14
N GLU A 272 5.44 20.94 7.15
CA GLU A 272 4.21 20.23 7.48
C GLU A 272 2.94 20.88 6.89
N PRO A 273 2.03 20.10 6.27
CA PRO A 273 0.76 20.61 5.76
C PRO A 273 -0.31 20.79 6.85
N LEU A 274 -0.91 21.99 6.88
CA LEU A 274 -2.11 22.32 7.68
C LEU A 274 -3.35 21.56 7.18
N ASP A 275 -3.51 21.43 5.85
CA ASP A 275 -4.46 20.53 5.20
C ASP A 275 -3.97 20.13 3.80
N ILE A 276 -4.56 19.06 3.23
CA ILE A 276 -4.22 18.55 1.89
C ILE A 276 -5.42 17.91 1.19
N ILE A 277 -5.77 18.42 0.00
CA ILE A 277 -6.74 17.79 -0.91
C ILE A 277 -5.96 16.84 -1.81
N VAL A 278 -5.99 15.54 -1.52
CA VAL A 278 -5.51 14.48 -2.42
C VAL A 278 -6.56 14.28 -3.50
N PHE A 279 -6.20 14.44 -4.78
CA PHE A 279 -7.16 14.34 -5.88
C PHE A 279 -7.59 12.88 -6.14
N ASP A 280 -8.86 12.69 -6.49
CA ASP A 280 -9.47 11.38 -6.76
C ASP A 280 -10.25 11.38 -8.08
N VAL A 281 -10.78 10.21 -8.45
CA VAL A 281 -11.46 10.01 -9.74
C VAL A 281 -12.72 10.88 -9.80
N LEU A 282 -12.77 11.76 -10.80
CA LEU A 282 -13.91 12.63 -11.04
C LEU A 282 -15.03 11.85 -11.75
N PRO A 283 -16.30 12.01 -11.34
CA PRO A 283 -17.42 11.48 -12.11
C PRO A 283 -17.46 12.05 -13.53
N ALA A 284 -17.95 11.25 -14.47
CA ALA A 284 -18.10 11.65 -15.87
C ALA A 284 -19.06 12.86 -16.02
N SER A 285 -18.86 13.65 -17.07
CA SER A 285 -19.80 14.73 -17.42
C SER A 285 -21.16 14.13 -17.79
N ASP A 286 -22.22 14.66 -17.21
CA ASP A 286 -23.60 14.17 -17.28
C ASP A 286 -24.31 14.32 -18.65
N GLY A 287 -23.58 14.71 -19.70
CA GLY A 287 -24.11 14.95 -21.04
C GLY A 287 -24.92 16.24 -21.22
N ASN A 288 -25.41 16.86 -20.14
CA ASN A 288 -26.34 18.00 -20.19
C ASN A 288 -25.69 19.36 -20.55
N GLY A 289 -24.37 19.38 -20.79
CA GLY A 289 -23.63 20.56 -21.26
C GLY A 289 -23.32 21.62 -20.20
N GLU A 290 -24.07 21.69 -19.09
CA GLU A 290 -23.90 22.75 -18.07
C GLU A 290 -22.65 22.60 -17.17
N GLY A 291 -21.90 21.50 -17.27
CA GLY A 291 -20.54 21.50 -16.72
C GLY A 291 -19.76 20.21 -16.82
N ARG A 292 -18.53 20.31 -17.33
CA ARG A 292 -17.47 19.37 -16.95
C ARG A 292 -17.37 19.32 -15.42
N VAL A 293 -17.20 18.12 -14.88
CA VAL A 293 -16.74 17.95 -13.50
C VAL A 293 -15.30 18.43 -13.45
N SER A 294 -14.98 19.26 -12.46
CA SER A 294 -13.70 19.94 -12.38
C SER A 294 -13.33 20.15 -10.91
N LEU A 295 -12.06 19.95 -10.57
CA LEU A 295 -11.52 20.07 -9.21
C LEU A 295 -11.73 21.48 -8.66
N ALA A 296 -11.62 22.51 -9.49
CA ALA A 296 -11.82 23.90 -9.14
C ALA A 296 -12.95 24.56 -9.96
N LYS A 297 -13.74 25.43 -9.31
CA LYS A 297 -14.77 26.30 -9.95
C LYS A 297 -14.83 27.66 -9.27
N GLU A 298 -14.97 28.74 -10.05
CA GLU A 298 -15.21 30.10 -9.56
C GLU A 298 -16.46 30.18 -8.67
N ILE A 299 -16.46 31.09 -7.68
CA ILE A 299 -17.67 31.45 -6.91
C ILE A 299 -17.90 32.96 -7.05
N LYS A 300 -19.08 33.34 -7.53
CA LYS A 300 -19.58 34.72 -7.46
C LYS A 300 -20.22 34.93 -6.08
N ASP A 301 -19.80 35.98 -5.37
CA ASP A 301 -20.38 36.43 -4.10
C ASP A 301 -21.13 37.76 -4.33
N GLY A 302 -21.96 38.18 -3.37
CA GLY A 302 -22.73 39.43 -3.45
C GLY A 302 -21.90 40.72 -3.37
N ASN A 303 -20.60 40.61 -3.08
CA ASN A 303 -19.65 41.74 -3.01
C ASN A 303 -18.62 41.62 -4.16
N PRO A 304 -18.55 42.60 -5.09
CA PRO A 304 -17.68 42.53 -6.26
C PRO A 304 -16.18 42.63 -5.92
N LEU A 305 -15.80 43.12 -4.74
CA LEU A 305 -14.41 43.26 -4.26
C LEU A 305 -13.88 41.98 -3.58
N ARG A 306 -14.59 40.85 -3.72
CA ARG A 306 -14.27 39.58 -3.05
C ARG A 306 -14.25 38.42 -4.06
N HIS A 307 -13.05 38.12 -4.54
CA HIS A 307 -12.83 37.11 -5.58
C HIS A 307 -12.58 35.73 -4.97
N TYR A 308 -13.42 34.75 -5.33
CA TYR A 308 -13.40 33.42 -4.72
C TYR A 308 -13.42 32.28 -5.73
N PHE A 309 -12.89 31.14 -5.30
CA PHE A 309 -13.19 29.85 -5.91
C PHE A 309 -13.39 28.75 -4.87
N ARG A 310 -13.87 27.63 -5.36
CA ARG A 310 -14.07 26.38 -4.62
C ARG A 310 -13.11 25.34 -5.18
N VAL A 311 -12.48 24.57 -4.31
CA VAL A 311 -11.89 23.27 -4.69
C VAL A 311 -12.75 22.17 -4.09
N SER A 312 -13.14 21.21 -4.91
CA SER A 312 -14.05 20.11 -4.57
C SER A 312 -13.48 18.80 -5.10
N CYS A 313 -13.25 17.85 -4.20
CA CYS A 313 -12.75 16.51 -4.51
C CYS A 313 -13.22 15.56 -3.40
N GLY A 314 -13.95 14.53 -3.80
CA GLY A 314 -14.68 13.65 -2.91
C GLY A 314 -15.57 14.41 -1.92
N SER A 315 -15.54 13.93 -0.68
CA SER A 315 -16.18 14.55 0.48
C SER A 315 -15.55 15.90 0.91
N ARG A 316 -14.44 16.35 0.32
CA ARG A 316 -13.79 17.62 0.66
C ARG A 316 -14.24 18.75 -0.27
N CYS A 317 -14.57 19.88 0.33
CA CYS A 317 -15.00 21.08 -0.36
C CYS A 317 -14.48 22.30 0.40
N ILE A 318 -13.51 23.02 -0.17
CA ILE A 318 -12.82 24.16 0.46
C ILE A 318 -13.09 25.43 -0.34
N LYS A 319 -13.39 26.53 0.36
CA LYS A 319 -13.51 27.88 -0.23
C LYS A 319 -12.20 28.64 -0.07
N LEU A 320 -11.78 29.28 -1.15
CA LEU A 320 -10.50 29.97 -1.30
C LEU A 320 -10.74 31.40 -1.82
N ARG A 321 -9.96 32.38 -1.36
CA ARG A 321 -10.02 33.80 -1.78
C ARG A 321 -8.63 34.31 -2.19
N THR A 322 -8.57 35.06 -3.29
CA THR A 322 -7.37 35.74 -3.81
C THR A 322 -7.55 37.26 -3.78
N LYS A 323 -6.49 38.02 -4.10
CA LYS A 323 -6.55 39.49 -4.27
C LYS A 323 -7.39 39.92 -5.49
N SER A 324 -7.38 39.16 -6.60
CA SER A 324 -8.03 39.55 -7.86
C SER A 324 -8.70 38.40 -8.60
N ASP A 325 -9.66 38.74 -9.46
CA ASP A 325 -10.39 37.83 -10.36
C ASP A 325 -9.46 37.09 -11.35
N ALA A 326 -8.42 37.77 -11.85
CA ALA A 326 -7.40 37.14 -12.69
C ALA A 326 -6.66 36.03 -11.92
N LYS A 327 -6.23 36.28 -10.67
CA LYS A 327 -5.62 35.25 -9.82
C LYS A 327 -6.59 34.10 -9.49
N VAL A 328 -7.92 34.33 -9.45
CA VAL A 328 -8.90 33.23 -9.35
C VAL A 328 -8.83 32.35 -10.59
N LYS A 329 -8.90 32.95 -11.78
CA LYS A 329 -8.87 32.23 -13.07
C LYS A 329 -7.57 31.44 -13.25
N ASP A 330 -6.43 32.03 -12.91
CA ASP A 330 -5.14 31.33 -12.92
C ASP A 330 -5.14 30.06 -12.04
N TRP A 331 -5.68 30.16 -10.83
CA TRP A 331 -5.74 29.04 -9.89
C TRP A 331 -6.76 27.98 -10.32
N VAL A 332 -7.94 28.40 -10.79
CA VAL A 332 -8.98 27.49 -11.31
C VAL A 332 -8.47 26.75 -12.56
N ALA A 333 -7.78 27.42 -13.47
CA ALA A 333 -7.14 26.79 -14.62
C ALA A 333 -6.07 25.79 -14.17
N ALA A 334 -5.09 26.23 -13.38
CA ALA A 334 -3.96 25.39 -12.96
C ALA A 334 -4.38 24.13 -12.20
N ILE A 335 -5.36 24.22 -11.28
CA ILE A 335 -5.85 23.05 -10.51
C ILE A 335 -6.60 22.06 -11.42
N ASN A 336 -7.41 22.55 -12.36
CA ASN A 336 -8.11 21.70 -13.31
C ASN A 336 -7.15 21.06 -14.32
N ASP A 337 -6.15 21.80 -14.78
CA ASP A 337 -5.10 21.29 -15.67
C ASP A 337 -4.24 20.23 -14.99
N ALA A 338 -3.87 20.42 -13.72
CA ALA A 338 -3.09 19.45 -12.94
C ALA A 338 -3.79 18.09 -12.84
N GLY A 339 -5.10 18.09 -12.59
CA GLY A 339 -5.89 16.87 -12.53
C GLY A 339 -6.19 16.24 -13.89
N LEU A 340 -6.45 17.05 -14.93
CA LEU A 340 -7.00 16.57 -16.20
C LEU A 340 -5.96 16.31 -17.30
N ARG A 341 -4.81 17.00 -17.33
CA ARG A 341 -3.84 16.88 -18.44
C ARG A 341 -3.05 15.57 -18.50
N PRO A 342 -2.55 14.97 -17.40
CA PRO A 342 -1.86 13.69 -17.50
C PRO A 342 -2.88 12.56 -17.74
N PRO A 343 -2.82 11.81 -18.87
CA PRO A 343 -3.75 10.70 -19.12
C PRO A 343 -3.54 9.55 -18.14
N GLU A 344 -2.35 9.44 -17.54
CA GLU A 344 -2.02 8.50 -16.45
C GLU A 344 -2.36 9.05 -15.04
N GLY A 345 -3.03 10.21 -14.97
CA GLY A 345 -3.42 10.85 -13.72
C GLY A 345 -4.60 10.18 -13.01
N TRP A 346 -4.61 10.26 -11.68
CA TRP A 346 -5.62 9.61 -10.82
C TRP A 346 -7.01 10.27 -10.81
N CYS A 347 -7.23 11.33 -11.60
CA CYS A 347 -8.54 11.98 -11.71
C CYS A 347 -9.43 11.34 -12.78
N HIS A 348 -8.85 10.52 -13.67
CA HIS A 348 -9.56 9.79 -14.72
C HIS A 348 -9.89 8.36 -14.26
N PRO A 349 -11.05 7.79 -14.63
CA PRO A 349 -11.33 6.38 -14.41
C PRO A 349 -10.53 5.54 -15.42
N HIS A 350 -9.68 4.66 -14.91
CA HIS A 350 -8.83 3.78 -15.72
C HIS A 350 -9.55 2.48 -16.10
N ARG A 351 -8.81 1.49 -16.63
CA ARG A 351 -9.31 0.15 -16.90
C ARG A 351 -10.02 -0.42 -15.65
N PHE A 352 -11.20 -1.01 -15.84
CA PHE A 352 -12.15 -1.47 -14.80
C PHE A 352 -12.76 -0.37 -13.91
N GLY A 353 -12.56 0.91 -14.24
CA GLY A 353 -12.96 2.05 -13.41
C GLY A 353 -12.02 2.33 -12.23
N SER A 354 -10.81 1.74 -12.22
CA SER A 354 -9.84 1.96 -11.15
C SER A 354 -9.34 3.41 -11.10
N TYR A 355 -9.00 3.90 -9.91
CA TYR A 355 -8.22 5.14 -9.75
C TYR A 355 -6.78 5.04 -10.26
N ALA A 356 -6.23 3.83 -10.39
CA ALA A 356 -4.86 3.58 -10.81
C ALA A 356 -4.81 3.09 -12.27
N PRO A 357 -3.94 3.66 -13.14
CA PRO A 357 -3.69 3.14 -14.48
C PRO A 357 -2.95 1.79 -14.41
N PRO A 358 -3.00 0.98 -15.48
CA PRO A 358 -2.05 -0.12 -15.66
C PRO A 358 -0.61 0.40 -15.70
N ARG A 359 0.26 -0.21 -14.90
CA ARG A 359 1.71 0.04 -14.83
C ARG A 359 2.48 -1.11 -15.49
N GLY A 360 3.79 -0.97 -15.67
CA GLY A 360 4.63 -1.97 -16.34
C GLY A 360 4.43 -1.99 -17.85
N LEU A 361 3.81 -0.96 -18.43
CA LEU A 361 3.66 -0.79 -19.87
C LEU A 361 5.01 -0.49 -20.54
N THR A 362 5.85 0.27 -19.84
CA THR A 362 7.26 0.55 -20.15
C THR A 362 8.17 -0.22 -19.15
N GLU A 363 9.47 0.10 -19.13
CA GLU A 363 10.43 -0.37 -18.13
C GLU A 363 10.45 0.59 -16.92
N ASP A 364 9.31 0.68 -16.22
CA ASP A 364 9.07 1.59 -15.10
C ASP A 364 9.46 1.01 -13.71
N GLY A 365 10.06 -0.18 -13.69
CA GLY A 365 10.38 -0.93 -12.47
C GLY A 365 9.22 -1.75 -11.88
N SER A 366 8.06 -1.84 -12.54
CA SER A 366 6.96 -2.71 -12.11
C SER A 366 7.36 -4.18 -12.10
N GLN A 367 7.34 -4.77 -10.91
CA GLN A 367 7.59 -6.19 -10.68
C GLN A 367 6.59 -6.74 -9.66
N ALA A 368 6.37 -8.05 -9.69
CA ALA A 368 5.57 -8.77 -8.70
C ALA A 368 6.25 -10.09 -8.28
N GLN A 369 5.91 -10.56 -7.08
CA GLN A 369 6.31 -11.87 -6.53
C GLN A 369 5.16 -12.39 -5.66
N TRP A 370 4.77 -13.66 -5.82
CA TRP A 370 3.72 -14.29 -5.01
C TRP A 370 4.28 -15.06 -3.81
N PHE A 371 3.44 -15.22 -2.79
CA PHE A 371 3.68 -15.97 -1.56
C PHE A 371 2.44 -16.82 -1.26
N VAL A 372 2.64 -18.12 -1.01
CA VAL A 372 1.63 -19.03 -0.48
C VAL A 372 1.91 -19.23 1.01
N ASP A 373 0.83 -19.25 1.79
CA ASP A 373 0.80 -19.35 3.25
C ASP A 373 1.49 -18.23 4.04
N GLY A 374 1.12 -18.17 5.32
CA GLY A 374 1.61 -17.15 6.26
C GLY A 374 3.10 -17.21 6.54
N GLU A 375 3.72 -18.39 6.57
CA GLU A 375 5.16 -18.54 6.84
C GLU A 375 6.03 -17.75 5.87
N SER A 376 5.82 -17.93 4.57
CA SER A 376 6.66 -17.31 3.54
C SER A 376 6.39 -15.80 3.41
N ALA A 377 5.11 -15.41 3.51
CA ALA A 377 4.70 -14.02 3.47
C ALA A 377 5.18 -13.24 4.70
N PHE A 378 5.07 -13.82 5.91
CA PHE A 378 5.49 -13.15 7.15
C PHE A 378 7.02 -13.08 7.29
N GLU A 379 7.78 -14.07 6.81
CA GLU A 379 9.25 -13.94 6.69
C GLU A 379 9.61 -12.77 5.76
N ALA A 380 9.00 -12.68 4.58
CA ALA A 380 9.29 -11.61 3.62
C ALA A 380 8.89 -10.21 4.14
N ILE A 381 7.74 -10.09 4.82
CA ILE A 381 7.29 -8.85 5.47
C ILE A 381 8.23 -8.45 6.60
N ALA A 382 8.68 -9.40 7.43
CA ALA A 382 9.59 -9.12 8.55
C ALA A 382 10.95 -8.60 8.07
N LEU A 383 11.52 -9.20 7.02
CA LEU A 383 12.76 -8.73 6.41
C LEU A 383 12.61 -7.32 5.82
N ALA A 384 11.52 -7.05 5.09
CA ALA A 384 11.27 -5.70 4.57
C ALA A 384 11.12 -4.65 5.69
N ILE A 385 10.49 -5.00 6.82
CA ILE A 385 10.44 -4.14 8.01
C ILE A 385 11.85 -3.94 8.59
N GLU A 386 12.65 -5.01 8.71
CA GLU A 386 14.03 -4.97 9.21
C GLU A 386 14.93 -4.05 8.35
N GLU A 387 14.74 -4.02 7.02
CA GLU A 387 15.46 -3.17 6.07
C GLU A 387 14.99 -1.69 6.02
N ALA A 388 13.80 -1.36 6.54
CA ALA A 388 13.14 -0.05 6.38
C ALA A 388 13.98 1.17 6.83
N LYS A 389 13.83 2.32 6.17
CA LYS A 389 14.69 3.51 6.36
C LYS A 389 13.94 4.82 6.56
N SER A 390 12.68 4.92 6.14
CA SER A 390 11.90 6.16 6.26
C SER A 390 10.48 5.95 6.78
N GLU A 391 9.66 5.13 6.12
CA GLU A 391 8.23 5.00 6.43
C GLU A 391 7.72 3.56 6.31
N ILE A 392 6.92 3.13 7.29
CA ILE A 392 6.16 1.88 7.25
C ILE A 392 4.66 2.21 7.37
N PHE A 393 3.86 1.80 6.39
CA PHE A 393 2.40 1.89 6.43
C PHE A 393 1.78 0.50 6.60
N ILE A 394 0.80 0.35 7.49
CA ILE A 394 0.07 -0.90 7.72
C ILE A 394 -1.44 -0.66 7.75
N CYS A 395 -2.19 -1.35 6.89
CA CYS A 395 -3.64 -1.57 7.08
C CYS A 395 -3.88 -3.03 7.46
N GLY A 396 -4.86 -3.24 8.33
CA GLY A 396 -5.41 -4.57 8.62
C GLY A 396 -6.82 -4.47 9.16
N TRP A 397 -7.61 -5.50 8.88
CA TRP A 397 -8.86 -5.78 9.57
C TRP A 397 -8.60 -6.17 11.02
N TRP A 398 -7.51 -6.92 11.26
CA TRP A 398 -7.01 -7.27 12.58
C TRP A 398 -5.48 -7.26 12.61
N LEU A 399 -4.89 -6.90 13.75
CA LEU A 399 -3.45 -6.88 13.97
C LEU A 399 -3.15 -7.32 15.41
N CYS A 400 -2.30 -8.33 15.58
CA CYS A 400 -1.80 -8.80 16.87
C CYS A 400 -0.35 -8.34 17.05
N PRO A 401 -0.05 -7.37 17.92
CA PRO A 401 1.31 -6.86 18.10
C PRO A 401 2.30 -7.95 18.53
N GLU A 402 1.83 -8.91 19.31
CA GLU A 402 2.62 -10.05 19.80
C GLU A 402 2.75 -11.22 18.79
N LEU A 403 2.37 -11.03 17.52
CA LEU A 403 2.58 -12.02 16.46
C LEU A 403 4.07 -12.22 16.19
N TYR A 404 4.53 -13.47 16.20
CA TYR A 404 5.89 -13.84 15.77
C TYR A 404 5.90 -14.06 14.24
N MET A 405 6.70 -13.31 13.51
CA MET A 405 6.76 -13.34 12.04
C MET A 405 7.64 -14.48 11.48
N ARG A 406 8.57 -14.99 12.29
CA ARG A 406 9.41 -16.18 12.00
C ARG A 406 9.27 -17.21 13.12
N ARG A 407 9.30 -18.50 12.79
CA ARG A 407 9.20 -19.64 13.74
C ARG A 407 10.40 -20.59 13.60
N PRO A 408 10.69 -21.47 14.59
CA PRO A 408 10.07 -21.59 15.92
C PRO A 408 10.15 -20.30 16.74
N PHE A 409 9.12 -19.99 17.53
CA PHE A 409 9.01 -18.67 18.19
C PHE A 409 10.07 -18.47 19.29
N HIS A 410 10.45 -19.54 20.00
CA HIS A 410 11.46 -19.50 21.08
C HIS A 410 12.83 -18.99 20.63
N THR A 411 13.24 -19.28 19.39
CA THR A 411 14.54 -18.89 18.82
C THR A 411 14.48 -17.58 18.03
N ASN A 412 13.29 -17.07 17.72
CA ASN A 412 13.06 -15.94 16.81
C ASN A 412 12.36 -14.77 17.52
N ALA A 413 12.64 -14.56 18.81
CA ALA A 413 11.94 -13.55 19.63
C ALA A 413 12.11 -12.10 19.16
N SER A 414 13.20 -11.79 18.45
CA SER A 414 13.40 -10.50 17.77
C SER A 414 12.43 -10.26 16.62
N PHE A 415 11.88 -11.31 16.02
CA PHE A 415 10.93 -11.26 14.90
C PHE A 415 9.47 -11.21 15.37
N ARG A 416 9.20 -10.82 16.63
CA ARG A 416 7.86 -10.45 17.07
C ARG A 416 7.51 -9.06 16.54
N LEU A 417 6.30 -8.87 16.03
CA LEU A 417 5.91 -7.70 15.25
C LEU A 417 6.08 -6.38 16.02
N ASP A 418 5.68 -6.35 17.30
CA ASP A 418 5.91 -5.21 18.19
C ASP A 418 7.41 -4.90 18.36
N ALA A 419 8.25 -5.91 18.64
CA ALA A 419 9.69 -5.74 18.78
C ALA A 419 10.38 -5.25 17.49
N LEU A 420 9.97 -5.75 16.32
CA LEU A 420 10.44 -5.28 15.02
C LEU A 420 10.09 -3.80 14.81
N LEU A 421 8.81 -3.44 14.99
CA LEU A 421 8.35 -2.06 14.80
C LEU A 421 8.99 -1.10 15.82
N GLU A 422 9.20 -1.53 17.07
CA GLU A 422 9.92 -0.76 18.09
C GLU A 422 11.39 -0.51 17.69
N ALA A 423 12.09 -1.56 17.24
CA ALA A 423 13.49 -1.46 16.81
C ALA A 423 13.67 -0.50 15.62
N LYS A 424 12.75 -0.50 14.67
CA LYS A 424 12.77 0.44 13.52
C LYS A 424 12.33 1.84 13.90
N ALA A 425 11.34 1.98 14.77
CA ALA A 425 10.91 3.28 15.30
C ALA A 425 12.03 4.00 16.08
N LYS A 426 12.85 3.25 16.83
CA LYS A 426 14.08 3.71 17.50
C LYS A 426 15.20 4.11 16.53
N GLN A 427 15.18 3.62 15.29
CA GLN A 427 16.08 4.04 14.20
C GLN A 427 15.54 5.28 13.44
N GLY A 428 14.43 5.87 13.90
CA GLY A 428 13.81 7.06 13.29
C GLY A 428 12.73 6.78 12.25
N VAL A 429 12.48 5.51 11.89
CA VAL A 429 11.45 5.13 10.92
C VAL A 429 10.07 5.52 11.42
N GLN A 430 9.28 6.19 10.57
CA GLN A 430 7.93 6.65 10.90
C GLN A 430 6.91 5.55 10.58
N ILE A 431 6.11 5.14 11.56
CA ILE A 431 5.25 3.95 11.44
C ILE A 431 3.79 4.35 11.60
N TYR A 432 2.98 4.10 10.57
CA TYR A 432 1.59 4.54 10.49
C TYR A 432 0.66 3.35 10.29
N ILE A 433 -0.26 3.13 11.23
CA ILE A 433 -1.10 1.94 11.29
C ILE A 433 -2.57 2.34 11.29
N LEU A 434 -3.33 1.90 10.29
CA LEU A 434 -4.76 2.18 10.13
C LEU A 434 -5.56 0.90 10.28
N LEU A 435 -6.06 0.66 11.49
CA LEU A 435 -6.86 -0.53 11.81
C LEU A 435 -8.35 -0.29 11.54
N TYR A 436 -9.06 -1.37 11.21
CA TYR A 436 -10.50 -1.40 11.45
C TYR A 436 -10.80 -1.17 12.94
N LYS A 437 -11.80 -0.34 13.26
CA LYS A 437 -12.45 -0.32 14.57
C LYS A 437 -13.67 -1.24 14.52
N GLU A 438 -13.66 -2.29 15.35
CA GLU A 438 -14.79 -3.21 15.50
C GLU A 438 -16.06 -2.60 16.14
N VAL A 439 -17.19 -3.25 15.90
CA VAL A 439 -18.34 -3.24 16.83
C VAL A 439 -18.07 -4.32 17.89
N ALA A 440 -17.58 -3.92 19.06
CA ALA A 440 -17.04 -4.83 20.08
C ALA A 440 -18.05 -5.82 20.71
N ILE A 441 -19.35 -5.66 20.45
CA ILE A 441 -20.40 -6.62 20.84
C ILE A 441 -20.49 -7.80 19.84
N ALA A 442 -20.08 -7.58 18.59
CA ALA A 442 -20.19 -8.55 17.49
C ALA A 442 -18.85 -9.17 17.05
N LEU A 443 -17.70 -8.58 17.43
CA LEU A 443 -16.37 -9.03 17.03
C LEU A 443 -15.36 -8.90 18.18
N LYS A 444 -14.61 -9.97 18.44
CA LYS A 444 -13.67 -10.09 19.58
C LYS A 444 -12.25 -9.55 19.30
N ILE A 445 -11.96 -9.10 18.08
CA ILE A 445 -10.62 -8.70 17.62
C ILE A 445 -9.93 -7.60 18.45
N ASN A 446 -10.72 -6.80 19.18
CA ASN A 446 -10.27 -5.79 20.15
C ASN A 446 -9.12 -4.90 19.63
N SER A 447 -9.31 -4.18 18.52
CA SER A 447 -8.30 -3.23 18.04
C SER A 447 -7.98 -2.12 19.06
N VAL A 448 -8.81 -1.93 20.10
CA VAL A 448 -8.51 -1.08 21.28
C VAL A 448 -7.28 -1.57 22.05
N TYR A 449 -7.09 -2.89 22.14
CA TYR A 449 -5.91 -3.52 22.72
C TYR A 449 -4.68 -3.28 21.81
N SER A 450 -4.78 -3.64 20.54
CA SER A 450 -3.68 -3.50 19.57
C SER A 450 -3.17 -2.05 19.48
N LYS A 451 -4.07 -1.06 19.40
CA LYS A 451 -3.67 0.36 19.47
C LYS A 451 -2.94 0.71 20.77
N ARG A 452 -3.43 0.25 21.93
CA ARG A 452 -2.81 0.58 23.22
C ARG A 452 -1.41 -0.01 23.37
N LYS A 453 -1.18 -1.23 22.89
CA LYS A 453 0.16 -1.82 22.82
C LYS A 453 1.06 -1.06 21.84
N LEU A 454 0.65 -0.92 20.58
CA LEU A 454 1.47 -0.32 19.52
C LEU A 454 1.85 1.14 19.77
N VAL A 455 0.94 1.99 20.26
CA VAL A 455 1.27 3.39 20.62
C VAL A 455 2.18 3.45 21.87
N GLY A 456 2.25 2.39 22.66
CA GLY A 456 3.10 2.28 23.84
C GLY A 456 4.56 1.94 23.57
N ILE A 457 4.95 1.54 22.34
CA ILE A 457 6.32 1.09 22.05
C ILE A 457 7.27 2.23 21.65
N HIS A 458 6.79 3.22 20.89
CA HIS A 458 7.59 4.40 20.48
C HIS A 458 6.70 5.54 19.96
N GLU A 459 7.14 6.79 20.11
CA GLU A 459 6.41 7.98 19.63
C GLU A 459 6.25 8.05 18.10
N ASN A 460 7.16 7.40 17.36
CA ASN A 460 7.08 7.26 15.90
C ASN A 460 6.01 6.27 15.44
N VAL A 461 5.34 5.54 16.35
CA VAL A 461 4.33 4.51 16.05
C VAL A 461 2.91 5.06 16.26
N ARG A 462 2.27 5.43 15.16
CA ARG A 462 1.02 6.19 15.14
C ARG A 462 -0.14 5.32 14.67
N VAL A 463 -1.10 5.07 15.55
CA VAL A 463 -2.22 4.17 15.27
C VAL A 463 -3.56 4.90 15.22
N LEU A 464 -4.25 4.82 14.07
CA LEU A 464 -5.65 5.19 13.90
C LEU A 464 -6.54 3.94 13.86
N ARG A 465 -7.80 4.10 14.27
CA ARG A 465 -8.84 3.07 14.18
C ARG A 465 -10.13 3.68 13.67
N TYR A 466 -10.69 3.20 12.57
CA TYR A 466 -11.85 3.81 11.89
C TYR A 466 -12.74 2.67 11.32
N PRO A 467 -14.07 2.85 11.11
CA PRO A 467 -14.91 4.01 11.39
C PRO A 467 -15.32 4.14 12.87
N ASP A 468 -15.86 5.29 13.25
CA ASP A 468 -16.66 5.42 14.49
C ASP A 468 -18.13 5.14 14.16
N HIS A 469 -18.52 3.89 14.37
CA HIS A 469 -19.76 3.29 13.88
C HIS A 469 -21.07 4.02 14.23
N PHE A 470 -21.89 4.22 13.19
CA PHE A 470 -23.35 4.27 13.27
C PHE A 470 -23.94 3.13 12.42
N SER A 471 -24.07 1.94 13.02
CA SER A 471 -24.95 0.83 12.59
C SER A 471 -24.99 0.47 11.09
N SER A 472 -23.86 0.47 10.39
CA SER A 472 -23.80 0.29 8.92
C SER A 472 -23.35 -1.09 8.43
N GLY A 473 -22.85 -1.98 9.31
CA GLY A 473 -22.47 -3.36 8.96
C GLY A 473 -21.20 -3.52 8.11
N VAL A 474 -20.45 -2.43 7.89
CA VAL A 474 -19.24 -2.41 7.05
C VAL A 474 -17.94 -2.54 7.87
N SER A 475 -16.87 -2.97 7.20
CA SER A 475 -15.50 -2.95 7.74
C SER A 475 -14.44 -2.43 6.77
N HIS A 476 -13.25 -2.19 7.32
CA HIS A 476 -12.02 -2.04 6.53
C HIS A 476 -11.36 -3.41 6.48
N HIS A 477 -11.34 -4.00 5.30
CA HIS A 477 -10.95 -5.39 5.13
C HIS A 477 -9.66 -5.55 4.31
N GLU A 478 -9.11 -4.46 3.76
CA GLU A 478 -7.78 -4.46 3.17
C GLU A 478 -6.66 -4.86 4.15
N LYS A 479 -5.74 -5.70 3.68
CA LYS A 479 -4.48 -6.03 4.36
C LYS A 479 -3.34 -5.58 3.46
N ILE A 480 -2.57 -4.59 3.91
CA ILE A 480 -1.38 -4.11 3.19
C ILE A 480 -0.27 -3.71 4.16
N VAL A 481 0.97 -3.99 3.78
CA VAL A 481 2.19 -3.48 4.43
C VAL A 481 3.05 -2.81 3.37
N ILE A 482 3.41 -1.54 3.56
CA ILE A 482 4.22 -0.78 2.61
C ILE A 482 5.47 -0.27 3.33
N VAL A 483 6.64 -0.48 2.72
CA VAL A 483 7.92 -0.02 3.25
C VAL A 483 8.59 0.94 2.27
N ASP A 484 8.98 2.12 2.78
CA ASP A 484 9.72 3.19 2.11
C ASP A 484 9.17 3.61 0.73
N HIS A 485 7.88 3.35 0.46
CA HIS A 485 7.22 3.48 -0.85
C HIS A 485 7.89 2.70 -1.99
N GLN A 486 8.72 1.69 -1.66
CA GLN A 486 9.50 0.86 -2.59
C GLN A 486 8.90 -0.53 -2.79
N ILE A 487 8.38 -1.13 -1.71
CA ILE A 487 7.73 -2.45 -1.71
C ILE A 487 6.37 -2.36 -0.99
N CYS A 488 5.35 -2.98 -1.57
CA CYS A 488 4.03 -3.14 -0.99
C CYS A 488 3.66 -4.63 -0.98
N PHE A 489 3.28 -5.15 0.18
CA PHE A 489 2.68 -6.46 0.36
C PHE A 489 1.15 -6.31 0.37
N ILE A 490 0.45 -7.16 -0.38
CA ILE A 490 -1.00 -7.12 -0.58
C ILE A 490 -1.57 -8.55 -0.79
N GLY A 491 -2.68 -8.87 -0.13
CA GLY A 491 -3.32 -10.20 -0.22
C GLY A 491 -4.38 -10.45 0.86
N GLY A 492 -4.62 -11.72 1.19
CA GLY A 492 -5.62 -12.13 2.20
C GLY A 492 -5.12 -12.15 3.66
N LEU A 493 -3.82 -12.28 3.89
CA LEU A 493 -3.25 -12.37 5.25
C LEU A 493 -3.29 -11.04 6.02
N ASP A 494 -4.00 -11.03 7.15
CA ASP A 494 -3.85 -10.02 8.21
C ASP A 494 -2.65 -10.35 9.12
N LEU A 495 -1.95 -9.33 9.64
CA LEU A 495 -0.86 -9.50 10.62
C LEU A 495 -1.39 -9.84 12.03
N CYS A 496 -2.09 -10.98 12.15
CA CYS A 496 -2.77 -11.41 13.37
C CYS A 496 -2.70 -12.94 13.59
N PHE A 497 -3.18 -13.37 14.75
CA PHE A 497 -3.10 -14.78 15.15
C PHE A 497 -3.92 -15.73 14.26
N GLY A 498 -3.44 -16.97 14.17
CA GLY A 498 -4.00 -18.05 13.36
C GLY A 498 -3.62 -18.03 11.88
N ARG A 499 -2.93 -16.97 11.40
CA ARG A 499 -2.55 -16.80 9.97
C ARG A 499 -1.19 -17.38 9.60
N TYR A 500 -0.30 -17.62 10.56
CA TYR A 500 0.95 -18.34 10.28
C TYR A 500 0.60 -19.79 9.98
N ASP A 501 1.01 -20.30 8.83
CA ASP A 501 0.93 -21.71 8.48
C ASP A 501 2.03 -22.07 7.48
N SER A 502 2.24 -23.38 7.29
CA SER A 502 3.12 -23.95 6.27
C SER A 502 2.37 -25.02 5.46
N PRO A 503 2.86 -25.46 4.29
CA PRO A 503 2.11 -26.34 3.38
C PRO A 503 1.82 -27.74 3.92
N GLU A 504 2.44 -28.15 5.03
CA GLU A 504 2.04 -29.37 5.74
C GLU A 504 0.75 -29.21 6.55
N HIS A 505 0.28 -27.98 6.76
CA HIS A 505 -0.99 -27.61 7.41
C HIS A 505 -1.26 -28.39 8.71
N LYS A 506 -0.25 -28.45 9.59
CA LYS A 506 -0.26 -29.33 10.77
C LYS A 506 -1.39 -28.94 11.73
N VAL A 507 -2.16 -29.96 12.14
CA VAL A 507 -3.32 -29.81 13.04
C VAL A 507 -2.95 -29.82 14.53
N GLY A 508 -1.70 -30.14 14.89
CA GLY A 508 -1.23 -30.26 16.28
C GLY A 508 0.18 -29.68 16.49
N ASP A 509 0.44 -29.18 17.71
CA ASP A 509 1.69 -28.51 18.13
C ASP A 509 1.80 -28.57 19.66
N CYS A 510 2.06 -29.76 20.21
CA CYS A 510 2.16 -30.00 21.64
C CYS A 510 3.37 -30.92 21.93
N PRO A 511 4.42 -30.45 22.64
CA PRO A 511 4.58 -29.11 23.24
C PRO A 511 4.63 -27.97 22.20
N PRO A 512 4.28 -26.73 22.59
CA PRO A 512 4.22 -25.58 21.69
C PRO A 512 5.60 -25.20 21.13
N LEU A 513 5.78 -25.36 19.82
CA LEU A 513 7.01 -25.02 19.09
C LEU A 513 6.74 -24.01 17.98
N ILE A 514 5.65 -24.17 17.23
CA ILE A 514 5.32 -23.34 16.08
C ILE A 514 4.31 -22.24 16.46
N TRP A 515 3.17 -22.56 17.09
CA TRP A 515 2.09 -21.60 17.39
C TRP A 515 1.99 -21.33 18.89
N PRO A 516 2.46 -20.18 19.43
CA PRO A 516 2.36 -19.87 20.85
C PRO A 516 0.96 -19.41 21.25
N GLY A 517 0.45 -19.90 22.38
CA GLY A 517 -0.73 -19.35 23.04
C GLY A 517 -1.96 -19.19 22.15
N LYS A 518 -2.44 -17.95 22.01
CA LYS A 518 -3.60 -17.60 21.18
C LYS A 518 -3.42 -17.79 19.68
N ASP A 519 -2.19 -18.04 19.23
CA ASP A 519 -1.88 -18.39 17.84
C ASP A 519 -2.19 -19.85 17.49
N TYR A 520 -2.33 -20.73 18.50
CA TYR A 520 -2.92 -22.07 18.31
C TYR A 520 -4.44 -21.93 18.20
N TYR A 521 -4.87 -21.52 17.01
CA TYR A 521 -6.18 -20.96 16.75
C TYR A 521 -7.13 -21.97 16.10
N ASN A 522 -8.35 -22.09 16.62
CA ASN A 522 -9.47 -22.75 15.93
C ASN A 522 -10.79 -22.05 16.31
N PRO A 523 -11.28 -21.12 15.47
CA PRO A 523 -12.42 -20.28 15.81
C PRO A 523 -13.73 -21.07 15.85
N ARG A 524 -13.81 -22.24 15.21
CA ARG A 524 -14.98 -23.14 15.26
C ARG A 524 -15.26 -23.57 16.70
N GLU A 525 -14.20 -23.94 17.42
CA GLU A 525 -14.22 -24.40 18.82
C GLU A 525 -14.25 -23.22 19.80
N SER A 526 -13.25 -22.33 19.77
CA SER A 526 -13.24 -21.12 20.60
C SER A 526 -12.47 -19.95 19.96
N GLU A 527 -13.08 -18.77 20.01
CA GLU A 527 -12.39 -17.51 19.76
C GLU A 527 -12.00 -16.85 21.10
N PRO A 528 -10.76 -16.32 21.25
CA PRO A 528 -10.31 -15.74 22.51
C PRO A 528 -11.15 -14.55 22.98
N ASN A 529 -11.55 -14.60 24.25
CA ASN A 529 -12.36 -13.56 24.90
C ASN A 529 -11.52 -12.57 25.74
N SER A 530 -10.22 -12.82 25.91
CA SER A 530 -9.25 -11.88 26.50
C SER A 530 -7.91 -11.96 25.77
N TRP A 531 -7.22 -10.81 25.73
CA TRP A 531 -5.92 -10.60 25.07
C TRP A 531 -4.83 -10.18 26.05
N GLU A 532 -5.10 -10.20 27.37
CA GLU A 532 -4.15 -9.77 28.41
C GLU A 532 -2.96 -10.73 28.56
N ASP A 533 -3.20 -12.03 28.33
CA ASP A 533 -2.18 -13.07 28.21
C ASP A 533 -2.33 -13.73 26.83
N THR A 534 -1.46 -13.33 25.89
CA THR A 534 -1.41 -13.86 24.53
C THR A 534 -0.65 -15.18 24.42
N MET A 535 0.15 -15.53 25.43
CA MET A 535 0.97 -16.75 25.47
C MET A 535 0.22 -17.95 26.07
N LYS A 536 -0.85 -17.70 26.81
CA LYS A 536 -1.80 -18.72 27.28
C LYS A 536 -2.71 -19.20 26.16
N ASP A 537 -2.72 -20.51 25.94
CA ASP A 537 -3.60 -21.18 24.99
C ASP A 537 -5.09 -20.82 25.19
N GLU A 538 -5.86 -20.84 24.10
CA GLU A 538 -7.34 -20.82 24.16
C GLU A 538 -7.93 -22.24 24.20
N LEU A 539 -7.19 -23.22 23.69
CA LEU A 539 -7.65 -24.59 23.45
C LEU A 539 -6.72 -25.60 24.12
N ASP A 540 -7.29 -26.68 24.66
CA ASP A 540 -6.49 -27.81 25.13
C ASP A 540 -5.91 -28.56 23.93
N ARG A 541 -4.62 -28.31 23.63
CA ARG A 541 -3.89 -28.90 22.51
C ARG A 541 -3.88 -30.43 22.49
N LYS A 542 -4.15 -31.09 23.63
CA LYS A 542 -4.23 -32.56 23.70
C LYS A 542 -5.60 -33.13 23.30
N LYS A 543 -6.58 -32.26 23.09
CA LYS A 543 -7.97 -32.61 22.70
C LYS A 543 -8.39 -31.97 21.38
N TYR A 544 -8.02 -30.70 21.16
CA TYR A 544 -8.48 -29.91 20.03
C TYR A 544 -7.35 -29.66 19.01
N PRO A 545 -7.58 -29.94 17.72
CA PRO A 545 -6.69 -29.49 16.66
C PRO A 545 -6.79 -27.97 16.48
N ARG A 546 -5.69 -27.33 16.08
CA ARG A 546 -5.78 -26.01 15.43
C ARG A 546 -6.51 -26.15 14.10
N MET A 547 -7.09 -25.07 13.59
CA MET A 547 -7.59 -24.99 12.23
C MET A 547 -6.47 -24.46 11.33
N PRO A 548 -5.97 -25.24 10.36
CA PRO A 548 -5.02 -24.73 9.38
C PRO A 548 -5.60 -23.58 8.54
N TRP A 549 -4.73 -22.77 7.99
CA TRP A 549 -5.05 -21.50 7.33
C TRP A 549 -4.28 -21.39 6.03
N HIS A 550 -4.98 -21.56 4.90
CA HIS A 550 -4.41 -21.43 3.56
C HIS A 550 -4.74 -20.06 2.98
N ASP A 551 -3.74 -19.33 2.49
CA ASP A 551 -3.90 -17.96 2.00
C ASP A 551 -2.82 -17.60 0.98
N VAL A 552 -3.06 -16.54 0.21
CA VAL A 552 -2.12 -16.05 -0.81
C VAL A 552 -1.89 -14.56 -0.66
N HIS A 553 -0.61 -14.18 -0.77
CA HIS A 553 -0.14 -12.81 -0.74
C HIS A 553 0.77 -12.53 -1.94
N CYS A 554 1.02 -11.25 -2.23
CA CYS A 554 2.08 -10.88 -3.17
C CYS A 554 2.79 -9.60 -2.71
N ALA A 555 4.05 -9.47 -3.11
CA ALA A 555 4.81 -8.23 -3.06
C ALA A 555 4.84 -7.59 -4.45
N ILE A 556 4.75 -6.26 -4.49
CA ILE A 556 4.85 -5.45 -5.70
C ILE A 556 5.84 -4.29 -5.50
N TRP A 557 6.59 -3.97 -6.55
CA TRP A 557 7.59 -2.91 -6.58
C TRP A 557 7.28 -1.84 -7.64
N GLY A 558 7.93 -0.68 -7.53
CA GLY A 558 7.84 0.39 -8.53
C GLY A 558 6.53 1.18 -8.45
N PRO A 559 6.00 1.71 -9.57
CA PRO A 559 4.77 2.51 -9.57
C PRO A 559 3.55 1.88 -8.87
N PRO A 560 3.26 0.57 -9.02
CA PRO A 560 2.16 -0.10 -8.30
C PRO A 560 2.21 0.07 -6.77
N CYS A 561 3.42 0.02 -6.19
CA CYS A 561 3.62 0.26 -4.76
C CYS A 561 3.23 1.70 -4.37
N ARG A 562 3.57 2.69 -5.21
CA ARG A 562 3.19 4.11 -4.97
C ARG A 562 1.70 4.35 -5.16
N ASP A 563 1.03 3.63 -6.07
CA ASP A 563 -0.43 3.68 -6.18
C ASP A 563 -1.11 3.08 -4.93
N ALA A 564 -0.61 1.97 -4.39
CA ALA A 564 -1.09 1.40 -3.12
C ALA A 564 -0.82 2.34 -1.92
N ALA A 565 0.36 2.99 -1.88
CA ALA A 565 0.68 4.00 -0.88
C ALA A 565 -0.24 5.23 -0.97
N ARG A 566 -0.63 5.64 -2.19
CA ARG A 566 -1.64 6.70 -2.39
C ARG A 566 -3.00 6.33 -1.81
N HIS A 567 -3.44 5.07 -1.93
CA HIS A 567 -4.66 4.58 -1.29
C HIS A 567 -4.54 4.66 0.25
N PHE A 568 -3.42 4.23 0.84
CA PHE A 568 -3.17 4.37 2.28
C PHE A 568 -3.25 5.85 2.72
N VAL A 569 -2.52 6.74 2.04
CA VAL A 569 -2.50 8.18 2.35
C VAL A 569 -3.88 8.82 2.21
N GLN A 570 -4.68 8.43 1.22
CA GLN A 570 -6.06 8.89 1.07
C GLN A 570 -6.91 8.49 2.29
N ARG A 571 -6.88 7.21 2.68
CA ARG A 571 -7.65 6.69 3.81
C ARG A 571 -7.16 7.22 5.17
N TRP A 572 -5.84 7.32 5.39
CA TRP A 572 -5.26 7.92 6.59
C TRP A 572 -5.71 9.37 6.78
N ASN A 573 -5.56 10.20 5.74
CA ASN A 573 -5.96 11.61 5.80
C ASN A 573 -7.48 11.79 5.96
N TYR A 574 -8.28 10.87 5.42
CA TYR A 574 -9.73 10.85 5.66
C TYR A 574 -10.07 10.46 7.11
N ALA A 575 -9.45 9.40 7.64
CA ALA A 575 -9.63 8.95 9.03
C ALA A 575 -9.16 10.02 10.04
N LYS A 576 -8.01 10.67 9.82
CA LYS A 576 -7.53 11.80 10.64
C LYS A 576 -8.59 12.90 10.72
N ARG A 577 -9.15 13.34 9.59
CA ARG A 577 -10.11 14.46 9.58
C ARG A 577 -11.42 14.15 10.31
N ASN A 578 -11.90 12.91 10.22
CA ASN A 578 -13.15 12.51 10.88
C ASN A 578 -12.96 12.22 12.38
N LYS A 579 -11.81 11.67 12.80
CA LYS A 579 -11.58 11.18 14.17
C LYS A 579 -10.63 12.03 15.00
N ALA A 580 -9.57 12.55 14.39
CA ALA A 580 -8.43 13.18 15.04
C ALA A 580 -8.08 14.57 14.46
N PRO A 581 -9.04 15.47 14.17
CA PRO A 581 -8.81 16.71 13.41
C PRO A 581 -7.97 17.78 14.14
N ARG A 582 -7.65 17.56 15.43
CA ARG A 582 -6.80 18.44 16.25
C ARG A 582 -5.60 17.71 16.87
N GLU A 583 -5.44 16.43 16.56
CA GLU A 583 -4.38 15.59 17.11
C GLU A 583 -3.08 15.86 16.35
N GLN A 584 -2.14 16.58 16.95
CA GLN A 584 -0.86 16.89 16.32
C GLN A 584 0.01 15.63 16.17
N ALA A 585 -0.02 14.73 17.16
CA ALA A 585 0.70 13.45 17.15
C ALA A 585 0.26 12.47 16.03
N ILE A 586 -0.82 12.77 15.31
CA ILE A 586 -1.25 12.07 14.09
C ILE A 586 -1.08 13.07 12.94
N PRO A 587 0.00 13.05 12.14
CA PRO A 587 0.21 14.04 11.07
C PRO A 587 -0.70 13.78 9.85
N LEU A 588 -0.75 14.75 8.94
CA LEU A 588 -1.28 14.53 7.58
C LEU A 588 -0.15 13.99 6.70
N LEU A 589 -0.46 13.03 5.83
CA LEU A 589 0.51 12.41 4.92
C LEU A 589 0.37 12.98 3.50
N MET A 590 1.46 12.97 2.73
CA MET A 590 1.50 13.43 1.34
C MET A 590 1.81 12.26 0.42
N PRO A 591 1.03 12.01 -0.65
CA PRO A 591 1.21 10.83 -1.49
C PRO A 591 2.42 11.02 -2.40
N GLN A 592 3.38 10.10 -2.31
CA GLN A 592 4.52 10.10 -3.22
C GLN A 592 4.07 9.83 -4.67
N HIS A 593 4.79 10.41 -5.62
CA HIS A 593 4.49 10.38 -7.04
C HIS A 593 5.49 9.46 -7.78
N HIS A 594 5.01 8.66 -8.73
CA HIS A 594 5.91 7.93 -9.64
C HIS A 594 6.43 8.80 -10.80
N MET A 595 5.68 9.82 -11.24
CA MET A 595 5.92 10.52 -12.52
C MET A 595 7.19 11.39 -12.51
N VAL A 596 8.33 10.74 -12.74
CA VAL A 596 9.47 11.32 -13.44
C VAL A 596 9.03 11.50 -14.89
N ILE A 597 8.30 12.58 -15.16
CA ILE A 597 7.77 12.90 -16.49
C ILE A 597 8.97 13.05 -17.45
N PRO A 598 9.16 12.16 -18.46
CA PRO A 598 10.35 12.23 -19.32
C PRO A 598 10.41 13.53 -20.12
N HIS A 599 9.28 14.22 -20.29
CA HIS A 599 9.15 15.49 -21.00
C HIS A 599 9.91 16.66 -20.34
N TYR A 600 10.43 16.51 -19.11
CA TYR A 600 11.40 17.45 -18.53
C TYR A 600 12.82 17.29 -19.11
N MET A 601 13.14 16.15 -19.72
CA MET A 601 14.27 16.01 -20.64
C MET A 601 13.84 16.63 -21.98
N GLY A 602 13.90 17.95 -22.03
CA GLY A 602 13.22 18.74 -23.07
C GLY A 602 13.70 18.38 -24.48
N MET A 603 12.78 17.91 -25.32
CA MET A 603 13.00 17.87 -26.76
C MET A 603 13.13 19.31 -27.27
N SER A 604 14.28 19.63 -27.86
CA SER A 604 14.48 20.86 -28.62
C SER A 604 13.61 20.83 -29.88
N SER A 605 12.47 21.52 -29.84
CA SER A 605 11.70 21.82 -31.05
C SER A 605 12.47 22.85 -31.88
N GLU A 606 13.31 22.39 -32.81
CA GLU A 606 13.91 23.28 -33.81
C GLU A 606 12.80 23.91 -34.66
N MET A 607 12.96 25.21 -34.94
CA MET A 607 12.00 25.99 -35.71
C MET A 607 12.24 25.78 -37.20
N ASP A 608 11.35 25.08 -37.89
CA ASP A 608 11.28 25.15 -39.36
C ASP A 608 10.27 26.23 -39.81
N ASN A 609 10.56 26.87 -40.95
CA ASN A 609 10.19 28.26 -41.18
C ASN A 609 9.22 28.41 -42.37
N GLY A 610 7.93 28.46 -42.04
CA GLY A 610 6.86 29.16 -42.77
C GLY A 610 6.67 28.95 -44.29
N SER A 611 5.51 28.41 -44.67
CA SER A 611 4.88 28.74 -45.97
C SER A 611 3.36 28.91 -45.83
N ASN A 612 2.78 29.79 -46.65
CA ASN A 612 1.37 30.18 -46.56
C ASN A 612 0.43 29.24 -47.32
N GLY A 613 -0.72 28.87 -46.73
CA GLY A 613 -1.77 28.11 -47.41
C GLY A 613 -3.14 28.27 -46.75
N VAL A 614 -4.09 28.91 -47.46
CA VAL A 614 -5.49 29.07 -47.02
C VAL A 614 -6.39 28.12 -47.79
N VAL A 615 -7.29 27.39 -47.12
CA VAL A 615 -8.60 26.96 -47.66
C VAL A 615 -9.55 26.47 -46.53
N ARG A 616 -10.86 26.47 -46.78
CA ARG A 616 -11.95 26.15 -45.84
C ARG A 616 -12.38 24.67 -45.86
N PRO A 617 -13.10 24.16 -44.83
CA PRO A 617 -13.32 22.72 -44.62
C PRO A 617 -14.62 22.15 -45.23
N HIS A 618 -14.64 20.86 -45.59
CA HIS A 618 -15.89 20.13 -45.88
C HIS A 618 -15.88 18.60 -45.61
N LYS A 619 -16.89 18.17 -44.84
CA LYS A 619 -17.74 16.95 -44.94
C LYS A 619 -17.13 15.59 -45.37
N THR A 620 -17.05 14.69 -44.39
CA THR A 620 -17.78 13.39 -44.32
C THR A 620 -17.94 12.51 -45.57
N ILE A 621 -17.45 11.25 -45.51
CA ILE A 621 -18.14 10.04 -46.03
C ILE A 621 -17.58 8.73 -45.40
N LYS A 622 -18.31 7.61 -45.59
CA LYS A 622 -18.32 6.38 -44.75
C LYS A 622 -17.31 5.28 -45.17
N ARG A 623 -16.94 4.44 -44.18
CA ARG A 623 -16.67 2.97 -44.22
C ARG A 623 -15.82 2.37 -45.36
N ARG A 624 -14.78 1.61 -44.97
CA ARG A 624 -14.84 0.12 -44.93
C ARG A 624 -13.64 -0.50 -44.22
N ASP A 625 -13.86 -1.67 -43.64
CA ASP A 625 -12.86 -2.54 -43.02
C ASP A 625 -12.15 -3.41 -44.07
N SER A 626 -10.83 -3.60 -43.91
CA SER A 626 -10.03 -4.64 -44.59
C SER A 626 -8.76 -4.92 -43.78
N PHE A 627 -8.56 -6.16 -43.31
CA PHE A 627 -7.26 -6.62 -42.82
C PHE A 627 -6.43 -7.18 -43.98
N SER A 628 -5.16 -6.80 -44.07
CA SER A 628 -4.10 -7.63 -44.66
C SER A 628 -2.73 -7.28 -44.07
N SER A 629 -1.90 -8.30 -43.86
CA SER A 629 -0.54 -8.19 -43.35
C SER A 629 0.46 -7.87 -44.46
N GLY A 630 1.46 -7.03 -44.18
CA GLY A 630 2.58 -6.79 -45.08
C GLY A 630 3.77 -6.14 -44.37
N SER A 631 4.77 -6.94 -44.01
CA SER A 631 6.03 -6.45 -43.44
C SER A 631 7.05 -6.17 -44.54
N SER A 632 7.74 -5.02 -44.47
CA SER A 632 8.96 -4.77 -45.24
C SER A 632 9.95 -4.00 -44.39
N SER A 633 11.02 -4.67 -43.95
CA SER A 633 12.16 -4.05 -43.27
C SER A 633 13.08 -3.36 -44.29
N GLN A 634 13.61 -2.20 -43.91
CA GLN A 634 14.87 -1.67 -44.42
C GLN A 634 15.67 -1.14 -43.22
N ASP A 635 16.99 -1.21 -43.34
CA ASP A 635 17.88 -1.39 -42.19
C ASP A 635 18.89 -0.25 -42.00
N ILE A 636 19.19 0.02 -40.70
CA ILE A 636 20.55 0.36 -40.18
C ILE A 636 21.08 1.78 -40.57
N PRO A 637 21.92 2.44 -39.72
CA PRO A 637 22.73 1.89 -38.62
C PRO A 637 22.49 2.46 -37.21
N LEU A 638 22.82 1.62 -36.24
CA LEU A 638 23.28 2.03 -34.90
C LEU A 638 24.75 2.47 -34.98
N LEU A 639 25.15 3.42 -34.12
CA LEU A 639 26.55 3.58 -33.73
C LEU A 639 26.67 3.71 -32.20
N ILE A 640 27.59 2.93 -31.65
CA ILE A 640 28.02 2.93 -30.24
C ILE A 640 29.34 3.73 -30.17
N PRO A 641 29.66 4.43 -29.07
CA PRO A 641 30.97 5.07 -28.92
C PRO A 641 32.12 4.04 -28.83
N GLN A 642 33.16 4.26 -29.64
CA GLN A 642 34.50 3.69 -29.55
C GLN A 642 35.44 4.86 -29.13
N GLU A 643 36.68 4.74 -28.65
CA GLU A 643 37.69 3.68 -28.58
C GLU A 643 38.37 3.70 -27.18
N ALA A 644 39.39 2.92 -26.79
CA ALA A 644 40.23 1.87 -27.40
C ALA A 644 40.52 0.80 -26.30
N GLU A 645 41.46 -0.16 -26.33
CA GLU A 645 42.53 -0.65 -27.22
C GLU A 645 42.78 -2.12 -26.80
N GLY A 646 43.21 -3.11 -27.59
CA GLY A 646 43.54 -3.24 -29.03
C GLY A 646 44.11 -4.67 -29.26
N GLY A 647 44.94 -4.87 -30.30
CA GLY A 647 45.80 -6.07 -30.43
C GLY A 647 45.21 -7.31 -31.12
N GLU A 648 45.36 -7.34 -32.45
CA GLU A 648 45.59 -8.47 -33.39
C GLU A 648 45.66 -9.95 -32.90
N SER A 649 45.31 -10.97 -33.71
CA SER A 649 44.56 -11.06 -34.99
C SER A 649 44.27 -12.54 -35.39
N PHE A 650 43.37 -12.75 -36.39
CA PHE A 650 43.26 -13.88 -37.36
C PHE A 650 43.52 -15.37 -36.94
N LYS A 651 42.79 -16.41 -37.40
CA LYS A 651 41.74 -16.54 -38.45
C LYS A 651 41.02 -17.91 -38.37
N GLU A 652 39.76 -17.93 -38.83
CA GLU A 652 39.08 -18.97 -39.66
C GLU A 652 39.20 -20.50 -39.37
N GLU A 653 38.08 -21.02 -38.85
CA GLU A 653 37.18 -21.98 -39.54
C GLU A 653 37.41 -23.52 -39.63
N LEU A 654 36.35 -24.22 -39.19
CA LEU A 654 35.64 -25.34 -39.85
C LEU A 654 36.09 -26.83 -39.68
N LYS A 655 35.10 -27.59 -39.15
CA LYS A 655 34.65 -28.96 -39.49
C LYS A 655 35.07 -30.20 -38.65
N ILE A 656 34.10 -30.61 -37.81
CA ILE A 656 33.35 -31.89 -37.87
C ILE A 656 34.10 -33.23 -37.58
N ASN A 657 33.59 -33.93 -36.55
CA ASN A 657 33.63 -35.37 -36.24
C ASN A 657 34.98 -36.08 -35.97
N GLY A 658 35.05 -36.82 -34.85
CA GLY A 658 36.09 -37.83 -34.57
C GLY A 658 35.96 -38.45 -33.16
N PHE A 659 35.60 -39.72 -33.08
CA PHE A 659 35.35 -40.44 -31.80
C PHE A 659 36.61 -41.09 -31.18
N HIS A 660 36.62 -41.13 -29.84
CA HIS A 660 37.19 -42.17 -28.95
C HIS A 660 38.71 -42.46 -28.83
N THR A 661 39.08 -42.83 -27.58
CA THR A 661 40.27 -43.59 -27.11
C THR A 661 41.68 -42.99 -27.31
N GLY A 662 42.64 -43.19 -26.40
CA GLY A 662 42.58 -43.77 -25.05
C GLY A 662 43.92 -44.38 -24.57
N HIS A 663 44.48 -43.88 -23.46
CA HIS A 663 45.76 -44.27 -22.82
C HIS A 663 47.04 -44.09 -23.70
N GLY A 664 48.25 -43.87 -23.14
CA GLY A 664 48.63 -43.57 -21.76
C GLY A 664 50.15 -43.62 -21.53
N PHE A 665 50.62 -42.91 -20.48
CA PHE A 665 51.94 -43.01 -19.82
C PHE A 665 53.26 -42.79 -20.60
N HIS A 666 54.06 -41.84 -20.09
CA HIS A 666 55.52 -42.00 -19.93
C HIS A 666 55.94 -41.37 -18.58
N ASP A 667 57.11 -41.71 -18.05
CA ASP A 667 57.31 -41.83 -16.59
C ASP A 667 58.70 -41.36 -16.08
N GLN A 668 58.76 -40.89 -14.80
CA GLN A 668 59.98 -40.67 -13.96
C GLN A 668 61.04 -39.60 -14.39
N ARG A 669 61.93 -39.01 -13.56
CA ARG A 669 62.13 -38.95 -12.07
C ARG A 669 63.04 -37.78 -11.55
N SER A 670 62.56 -37.06 -10.53
CA SER A 670 63.21 -36.66 -9.24
C SER A 670 64.56 -35.89 -9.05
N ARG A 671 64.51 -34.92 -8.09
CA ARG A 671 65.45 -34.65 -6.94
C ARG A 671 66.73 -33.76 -7.14
N PRO A 672 67.40 -33.21 -6.07
CA PRO A 672 67.12 -33.23 -4.59
C PRO A 672 67.38 -31.95 -3.70
N SER A 673 66.58 -31.80 -2.61
CA SER A 673 66.94 -31.48 -1.18
C SER A 673 67.70 -30.22 -0.67
N ARG A 674 67.28 -29.71 0.51
CA ARG A 674 68.09 -29.62 1.77
C ARG A 674 67.21 -29.45 3.05
N ILE A 675 67.78 -29.69 4.26
CA ILE A 675 67.13 -30.10 5.54
C ILE A 675 68.00 -29.73 6.78
N PRO A 676 67.47 -29.46 8.00
CA PRO A 676 67.81 -30.27 9.22
C PRO A 676 66.73 -30.44 10.34
N PHE A 677 67.04 -31.25 11.38
CA PHE A 677 66.20 -31.83 12.47
C PHE A 677 66.74 -31.44 13.90
N SER A 678 66.19 -31.69 15.11
CA SER A 678 64.92 -32.20 15.77
C SER A 678 65.03 -31.86 17.32
N PHE A 679 64.44 -32.43 18.41
CA PHE A 679 63.64 -33.65 18.75
C PHE A 679 63.14 -33.65 20.26
N ARG A 680 62.51 -34.77 20.71
CA ARG A 680 62.38 -35.33 22.11
C ARG A 680 61.16 -35.03 23.05
N LYS A 681 61.09 -35.83 24.15
CA LYS A 681 59.97 -36.18 25.09
C LYS A 681 60.22 -35.58 26.53
N THR A 682 59.46 -35.74 27.64
CA THR A 682 58.64 -36.87 28.18
C THR A 682 57.76 -36.50 29.42
N ARG A 683 56.72 -37.32 29.71
CA ARG A 683 55.84 -37.52 30.92
C ARG A 683 56.17 -36.84 32.28
N VAL A 684 55.12 -36.50 33.08
CA VAL A 684 54.73 -37.08 34.42
C VAL A 684 53.43 -36.43 34.99
N GLU A 685 52.79 -37.08 35.98
CA GLU A 685 51.51 -36.81 36.71
C GLU A 685 51.78 -36.40 38.19
N PRO A 686 50.82 -36.25 39.15
CA PRO A 686 49.36 -35.96 39.12
C PRO A 686 48.93 -34.85 40.13
N LEU A 687 47.61 -34.57 40.29
CA LEU A 687 46.83 -34.36 41.55
C LEU A 687 45.63 -33.38 41.44
N ALA A 688 44.64 -33.59 42.32
CA ALA A 688 43.43 -32.79 42.59
C ALA A 688 43.42 -32.46 44.13
N PRO A 689 42.37 -31.90 44.81
CA PRO A 689 40.98 -31.65 44.39
C PRO A 689 40.31 -30.35 44.95
N ASP A 690 38.97 -30.33 44.93
CA ASP A 690 38.02 -29.69 45.88
C ASP A 690 37.38 -28.29 45.65
N LEU A 691 36.23 -28.16 46.34
CA LEU A 691 35.15 -27.15 46.31
C LEU A 691 35.12 -26.35 47.66
N PRO A 692 34.10 -25.51 48.01
CA PRO A 692 33.25 -24.54 47.29
C PRO A 692 33.15 -23.15 48.02
N MET A 693 32.12 -22.35 47.64
CA MET A 693 31.28 -21.46 48.49
C MET A 693 31.55 -19.94 48.64
N LYS A 694 30.47 -19.18 48.35
CA LYS A 694 29.98 -17.91 48.96
C LYS A 694 30.93 -16.69 49.12
N GLY A 695 30.69 -15.63 48.35
CA GLY A 695 29.65 -14.63 48.70
C GLY A 695 30.05 -13.19 49.09
N PHE A 696 29.33 -12.23 48.48
CA PHE A 696 28.94 -10.87 48.96
C PHE A 696 29.90 -9.65 48.94
N VAL A 697 29.32 -8.50 48.54
CA VAL A 697 29.66 -7.07 48.77
C VAL A 697 30.85 -6.42 48.02
N ASP A 698 30.50 -5.77 46.90
CA ASP A 698 30.63 -4.34 46.53
C ASP A 698 31.97 -3.55 46.32
N GLU A 699 31.81 -2.55 45.44
CA GLU A 699 32.50 -1.24 45.25
C GLU A 699 33.74 -1.01 44.32
N LEU A 700 33.44 -0.26 43.24
CA LEU A 700 34.14 0.87 42.59
C LEU A 700 35.34 0.70 41.60
N ASP A 701 35.04 1.01 40.32
CA ASP A 701 35.75 1.77 39.26
C ASP A 701 37.31 1.88 39.23
N GLN A 702 37.92 1.59 38.06
CA GLN A 702 38.17 2.61 37.00
C GLN A 702 38.85 2.06 35.70
N ASN A 703 38.30 2.45 34.55
CA ASN A 703 38.91 2.75 33.23
C ASN A 703 39.88 1.79 32.46
N LEU A 704 39.32 1.24 31.37
CA LEU A 704 39.81 1.16 29.96
C LEU A 704 41.09 0.39 29.52
N GLU A 705 40.86 -0.50 28.53
CA GLU A 705 41.73 -0.88 27.39
C GLU A 705 43.08 -1.64 27.65
N LEU A 706 43.58 -2.55 26.81
CA LEU A 706 43.22 -2.94 25.42
C LEU A 706 43.56 -4.43 25.13
N SER A 707 42.79 -5.10 24.25
CA SER A 707 43.18 -6.32 23.48
C SER A 707 43.31 -7.66 24.26
N SER A 708 43.09 -8.86 23.68
CA SER A 708 42.53 -9.27 22.38
C SER A 708 41.98 -10.72 22.39
N ASN A 709 41.22 -11.07 21.34
CA ASN A 709 41.01 -12.42 20.80
C ASN A 709 40.23 -13.47 21.63
N LEU A 710 38.90 -13.49 21.43
CA LEU A 710 38.11 -14.74 21.38
C LEU A 710 37.19 -14.72 20.14
N VAL A 711 37.00 -15.88 19.50
CA VAL A 711 36.47 -15.99 18.13
C VAL A 711 34.95 -16.21 18.10
N GLN A 712 34.24 -15.43 17.29
CA GLN A 712 32.82 -15.67 16.96
C GLN A 712 32.64 -16.67 15.81
N PRO A 713 31.73 -17.64 15.97
CA PRO A 713 30.92 -18.18 14.89
C PRO A 713 29.41 -18.00 15.20
N GLY A 714 28.57 -17.48 14.30
CA GLY A 714 28.86 -16.91 12.98
C GLY A 714 27.60 -16.46 12.24
N MET A 715 27.07 -15.27 12.57
CA MET A 715 25.81 -14.75 11.98
C MET A 715 25.88 -14.53 10.45
N LYS A 716 27.07 -14.24 9.91
CA LYS A 716 27.29 -13.90 8.48
C LYS A 716 27.01 -15.03 7.47
N LYS A 717 26.68 -16.25 7.91
CA LYS A 717 26.43 -17.37 6.99
C LYS A 717 24.98 -17.44 6.51
N LEU A 718 24.00 -17.09 7.37
CA LEU A 718 22.58 -17.23 7.06
C LEU A 718 22.02 -16.04 6.25
N ASP A 719 22.56 -14.85 6.50
CA ASP A 719 22.34 -13.63 5.69
C ASP A 719 22.63 -13.91 4.20
N LYS A 720 23.76 -14.60 3.94
CA LYS A 720 24.16 -15.02 2.59
C LYS A 720 23.20 -16.02 1.94
N ASP A 721 22.55 -16.90 2.70
CA ASP A 721 21.54 -17.83 2.16
C ASP A 721 20.28 -17.09 1.65
N TRP A 722 19.95 -15.91 2.18
CA TRP A 722 18.86 -15.08 1.65
C TRP A 722 19.30 -14.25 0.43
N TRP A 723 20.51 -13.70 0.42
CA TRP A 723 21.06 -13.10 -0.81
C TRP A 723 21.18 -14.14 -1.93
N GLU A 724 21.58 -15.37 -1.64
CA GLU A 724 21.56 -16.49 -2.58
C GLU A 724 20.14 -17.01 -2.92
N LYS A 725 19.08 -16.58 -2.22
CA LYS A 725 17.67 -16.74 -2.62
C LYS A 725 17.19 -15.58 -3.49
N GLN A 726 17.56 -14.33 -3.19
CA GLN A 726 17.27 -13.18 -4.06
C GLN A 726 18.01 -13.27 -5.40
N GLU A 727 19.29 -13.63 -5.41
CA GLU A 727 20.06 -13.88 -6.63
C GLU A 727 19.50 -15.09 -7.39
N ARG A 728 18.98 -16.12 -6.71
CA ARG A 728 18.18 -17.18 -7.36
C ARG A 728 16.87 -16.67 -7.95
N GLY A 729 16.25 -15.64 -7.38
CA GLY A 729 15.10 -14.95 -7.96
C GLY A 729 15.41 -14.19 -9.27
N ASN A 730 16.67 -13.78 -9.48
CA ASN A 730 17.16 -13.22 -10.74
C ASN A 730 17.70 -14.31 -11.71
N GLN A 731 18.16 -15.45 -11.19
CA GLN A 731 18.40 -16.64 -12.01
C GLN A 731 17.06 -17.29 -12.40
N VAL A 732 17.09 -18.23 -13.34
CA VAL A 732 15.89 -18.97 -13.74
C VAL A 732 15.64 -20.08 -12.72
N VAL A 733 14.89 -19.76 -11.66
CA VAL A 733 14.16 -20.78 -10.87
C VAL A 733 13.40 -21.66 -11.86
N SER A 734 13.61 -22.98 -11.81
CA SER A 734 12.91 -23.87 -12.74
C SER A 734 11.40 -23.80 -12.45
N PRO A 735 10.52 -23.77 -13.46
CA PRO A 735 9.08 -23.91 -13.26
C PRO A 735 8.63 -25.23 -12.59
N GLU A 736 9.59 -26.10 -12.25
CA GLU A 736 9.43 -27.43 -11.65
C GLU A 736 9.94 -27.48 -10.18
N GLU A 737 10.50 -26.39 -9.65
CA GLU A 737 10.87 -26.28 -8.23
C GLU A 737 9.68 -25.83 -7.37
N ASN A 738 9.08 -26.77 -6.63
CA ASN A 738 8.01 -26.49 -5.67
C ASN A 738 8.50 -25.65 -4.48
N GLY A 739 7.75 -24.61 -4.11
CA GLY A 739 8.01 -23.81 -2.92
C GLY A 739 6.98 -22.70 -2.70
N GLN A 740 6.87 -22.22 -1.46
CA GLN A 740 5.90 -21.19 -1.04
C GLN A 740 6.15 -19.81 -1.68
N VAL A 741 7.27 -19.58 -2.36
CA VAL A 741 7.70 -18.25 -2.86
C VAL A 741 7.92 -18.31 -4.36
N GLY A 742 7.27 -17.40 -5.08
CA GLY A 742 7.39 -17.30 -6.54
C GLY A 742 8.68 -16.63 -7.03
N PRO A 743 8.97 -16.72 -8.34
CA PRO A 743 9.99 -15.88 -8.95
C PRO A 743 9.54 -14.41 -8.91
N ARG A 744 10.48 -13.49 -8.68
CA ARG A 744 10.25 -12.04 -8.83
C ARG A 744 10.41 -11.67 -10.31
N VAL A 745 9.35 -11.17 -10.93
CA VAL A 745 9.26 -11.03 -12.39
C VAL A 745 8.71 -9.67 -12.83
N SER A 746 9.02 -9.26 -14.05
CA SER A 746 8.44 -8.07 -14.68
C SER A 746 6.99 -8.37 -15.08
N CYS A 747 6.06 -7.56 -14.58
CA CYS A 747 4.62 -7.72 -14.84
C CYS A 747 3.99 -6.39 -15.23
N ARG A 748 2.86 -6.46 -15.94
CA ARG A 748 1.91 -5.35 -15.98
C ARG A 748 1.03 -5.46 -14.75
N CYS A 749 1.05 -4.43 -13.91
CA CYS A 749 0.37 -4.43 -12.63
C CYS A 749 -0.64 -3.28 -12.58
N GLN A 750 -1.85 -3.54 -12.09
CA GLN A 750 -2.85 -2.50 -11.85
C GLN A 750 -3.49 -2.68 -10.48
N ILE A 751 -3.41 -1.65 -9.63
CA ILE A 751 -4.16 -1.64 -8.36
C ILE A 751 -5.65 -1.50 -8.65
N ILE A 752 -6.45 -2.28 -7.95
CA ILE A 752 -7.91 -2.31 -7.99
C ILE A 752 -8.43 -2.30 -6.55
N ARG A 753 -9.61 -1.72 -6.32
CA ARG A 753 -10.17 -1.58 -4.96
C ARG A 753 -11.69 -1.49 -4.96
N SER A 754 -12.25 -1.73 -3.79
CA SER A 754 -13.63 -1.41 -3.42
C SER A 754 -13.58 -0.26 -2.42
N VAL A 755 -14.06 0.93 -2.78
CA VAL A 755 -14.13 2.09 -1.86
C VAL A 755 -15.31 3.02 -2.17
N SER A 756 -15.69 3.83 -1.19
CA SER A 756 -16.73 4.85 -1.35
C SER A 756 -16.54 6.03 -0.38
N GLN A 757 -17.52 6.94 -0.37
CA GLN A 757 -17.52 8.16 0.46
C GLN A 757 -17.36 7.89 1.97
N TRP A 758 -17.76 6.71 2.48
CA TRP A 758 -17.60 6.38 3.90
C TRP A 758 -16.18 5.89 4.25
N SER A 759 -15.52 5.18 3.33
CA SER A 759 -14.29 4.43 3.62
C SER A 759 -13.00 5.14 3.21
N ALA A 760 -13.04 5.87 2.09
CA ALA A 760 -11.92 6.67 1.57
C ALA A 760 -12.32 8.12 1.23
N GLY A 761 -13.59 8.49 1.42
CA GLY A 761 -14.08 9.84 1.19
C GLY A 761 -14.22 10.25 -0.26
N THR A 762 -14.32 9.28 -1.19
CA THR A 762 -14.27 9.48 -2.66
C THR A 762 -15.48 10.22 -3.26
N SER A 763 -15.29 10.73 -4.48
CA SER A 763 -16.29 11.42 -5.32
C SER A 763 -17.37 10.48 -5.87
N GLN A 764 -17.00 9.23 -6.09
CA GLN A 764 -17.87 8.15 -6.57
C GLN A 764 -17.55 6.85 -5.85
N ILE A 765 -18.44 5.86 -5.96
CA ILE A 765 -18.16 4.48 -5.56
C ILE A 765 -17.17 3.91 -6.59
N GLU A 766 -16.16 3.20 -6.11
CA GLU A 766 -15.24 2.43 -6.94
C GLU A 766 -15.45 0.94 -6.64
N GLU A 767 -15.78 0.16 -7.68
CA GLU A 767 -15.96 -1.29 -7.64
C GLU A 767 -14.98 -1.98 -8.61
N SER A 768 -13.75 -1.48 -8.71
CA SER A 768 -12.80 -1.87 -9.75
C SER A 768 -12.33 -3.33 -9.62
N ILE A 769 -12.46 -3.94 -8.44
CA ILE A 769 -12.31 -5.39 -8.22
C ILE A 769 -13.41 -6.19 -8.93
N HIS A 770 -14.69 -5.82 -8.74
CA HIS A 770 -15.83 -6.50 -9.35
C HIS A 770 -15.79 -6.44 -10.88
N ASN A 771 -15.49 -5.27 -11.42
CA ASN A 771 -15.30 -5.05 -12.86
C ASN A 771 -14.13 -5.86 -13.43
N ALA A 772 -13.03 -6.03 -12.68
CA ALA A 772 -11.91 -6.88 -13.07
C ALA A 772 -12.32 -8.36 -13.12
N TYR A 773 -12.92 -8.89 -12.04
CA TYR A 773 -13.42 -10.27 -11.99
C TYR A 773 -14.29 -10.61 -13.19
N CYS A 774 -15.39 -9.87 -13.39
CA CYS A 774 -16.35 -10.15 -14.46
C CYS A 774 -15.70 -10.05 -15.85
N SER A 775 -14.90 -9.01 -16.11
CA SER A 775 -14.30 -8.80 -17.43
C SER A 775 -13.20 -9.82 -17.77
N LEU A 776 -12.47 -10.34 -16.79
CA LEU A 776 -11.47 -11.38 -16.99
C LEU A 776 -12.12 -12.75 -17.25
N ILE A 777 -13.16 -13.09 -16.49
CA ILE A 777 -13.95 -14.32 -16.68
C ILE A 777 -14.61 -14.35 -18.06
N GLU A 778 -15.20 -13.24 -18.51
CA GLU A 778 -15.78 -13.12 -19.86
C GLU A 778 -14.72 -13.25 -20.97
N LYS A 779 -13.46 -12.91 -20.72
CA LYS A 779 -12.35 -12.97 -21.69
C LYS A 779 -11.59 -14.29 -21.72
N ALA A 780 -11.63 -15.08 -20.66
CA ALA A 780 -10.91 -16.35 -20.55
C ALA A 780 -11.09 -17.27 -21.79
N GLU A 781 -10.12 -18.10 -22.11
CA GLU A 781 -10.11 -18.99 -23.29
C GLU A 781 -10.22 -20.47 -22.91
N HIS A 782 -9.51 -20.90 -21.87
CA HIS A 782 -9.26 -22.30 -21.50
C HIS A 782 -9.66 -22.62 -20.06
N PHE A 783 -9.30 -21.81 -19.07
CA PHE A 783 -9.75 -22.04 -17.69
C PHE A 783 -9.76 -20.79 -16.80
N VAL A 784 -10.55 -20.90 -15.73
CA VAL A 784 -10.55 -20.00 -14.58
C VAL A 784 -10.37 -20.84 -13.31
N TYR A 785 -9.33 -20.55 -12.55
CA TYR A 785 -9.09 -21.11 -11.22
C TYR A 785 -9.33 -20.03 -10.17
N ILE A 786 -10.14 -20.33 -9.15
CA ILE A 786 -10.50 -19.40 -8.08
C ILE A 786 -10.28 -20.09 -6.74
N GLU A 787 -9.61 -19.41 -5.83
CA GLU A 787 -9.69 -19.71 -4.40
C GLU A 787 -10.36 -18.53 -3.70
N ASN A 788 -11.37 -18.79 -2.88
CA ASN A 788 -12.05 -17.73 -2.16
C ASN A 788 -12.60 -18.18 -0.80
N GLN A 789 -12.56 -17.28 0.19
CA GLN A 789 -13.20 -17.51 1.50
C GLN A 789 -14.73 -17.64 1.40
N PHE A 790 -15.36 -16.98 0.42
CA PHE A 790 -16.80 -17.01 0.20
C PHE A 790 -17.11 -17.08 -1.29
N PHE A 791 -18.16 -17.82 -1.67
CA PHE A 791 -18.67 -17.86 -3.05
C PHE A 791 -20.17 -17.54 -3.07
N ILE A 792 -20.49 -16.25 -2.99
CA ILE A 792 -21.84 -15.70 -2.86
C ILE A 792 -22.05 -14.65 -3.97
N SER A 793 -22.83 -15.00 -4.98
CA SER A 793 -22.99 -14.21 -6.20
C SER A 793 -24.33 -14.54 -6.88
N GLY A 794 -24.84 -13.63 -7.73
CA GLY A 794 -26.15 -13.73 -8.36
C GLY A 794 -26.10 -13.68 -9.88
N LEU A 795 -27.00 -14.41 -10.53
CA LEU A 795 -27.27 -14.31 -11.97
C LEU A 795 -27.97 -12.98 -12.32
N SER A 796 -28.07 -12.68 -13.62
CA SER A 796 -28.92 -11.60 -14.11
C SER A 796 -30.39 -11.82 -13.70
N GLY A 797 -31.01 -10.77 -13.15
CA GLY A 797 -32.34 -10.85 -12.52
C GLY A 797 -32.36 -11.18 -11.02
N ASP A 798 -31.21 -11.44 -10.38
CA ASP A 798 -31.15 -11.54 -8.92
C ASP A 798 -31.13 -10.15 -8.25
N ASP A 799 -32.26 -9.71 -7.71
CA ASP A 799 -32.39 -8.43 -7.00
C ASP A 799 -31.77 -8.44 -5.59
N ILE A 800 -31.52 -9.63 -5.02
CA ILE A 800 -31.01 -9.79 -3.65
C ILE A 800 -29.49 -9.66 -3.65
N ILE A 801 -28.80 -10.53 -4.41
CA ILE A 801 -27.35 -10.51 -4.55
C ILE A 801 -27.00 -9.75 -5.83
N LYS A 802 -26.24 -8.67 -5.73
CA LYS A 802 -26.06 -7.70 -6.82
C LYS A 802 -24.79 -7.88 -7.63
N ASN A 803 -23.74 -8.49 -7.07
CA ASN A 803 -22.52 -8.80 -7.80
C ASN A 803 -22.78 -9.90 -8.85
N ARG A 804 -22.04 -9.84 -9.97
CA ARG A 804 -22.32 -10.59 -11.21
C ARG A 804 -21.21 -11.56 -11.63
N VAL A 805 -20.36 -11.97 -10.68
CA VAL A 805 -19.33 -13.00 -10.90
C VAL A 805 -19.97 -14.31 -11.36
N LEU A 806 -21.11 -14.71 -10.79
CA LEU A 806 -21.87 -15.90 -11.21
C LEU A 806 -22.39 -15.80 -12.65
N GLU A 807 -22.95 -14.64 -13.01
CA GLU A 807 -23.45 -14.36 -14.36
C GLU A 807 -22.30 -14.42 -15.39
N ALA A 808 -21.13 -13.86 -15.07
CA ALA A 808 -19.94 -13.94 -15.93
C ALA A 808 -19.48 -15.39 -16.12
N LEU A 809 -19.42 -16.20 -15.04
CA LEU A 809 -19.06 -17.62 -15.11
C LEU A 809 -20.08 -18.42 -15.92
N TYR A 810 -21.38 -18.22 -15.67
CA TYR A 810 -22.47 -18.89 -16.39
C TYR A 810 -22.42 -18.58 -17.89
N ARG A 811 -22.35 -17.30 -18.28
CA ARG A 811 -22.17 -16.88 -19.69
C ARG A 811 -20.92 -17.50 -20.30
N ARG A 812 -19.82 -17.54 -19.56
CA ARG A 812 -18.55 -18.06 -20.07
C ARG A 812 -18.59 -19.57 -20.30
N ILE A 813 -19.20 -20.33 -19.39
CA ILE A 813 -19.43 -21.77 -19.54
C ILE A 813 -20.36 -22.04 -20.73
N MET A 814 -21.49 -21.33 -20.83
CA MET A 814 -22.42 -21.46 -21.95
C MET A 814 -21.78 -21.11 -23.29
N ARG A 815 -20.85 -20.15 -23.35
CA ARG A 815 -20.02 -19.89 -24.55
C ARG A 815 -19.17 -21.11 -24.92
N ALA A 816 -18.47 -21.72 -23.96
CA ALA A 816 -17.65 -22.91 -24.22
C ALA A 816 -18.49 -24.09 -24.74
N TYR A 817 -19.63 -24.35 -24.09
CA TYR A 817 -20.54 -25.43 -24.46
C TYR A 817 -21.11 -25.26 -25.88
N ASN A 818 -21.60 -24.05 -26.20
CA ASN A 818 -22.13 -23.73 -27.53
C ASN A 818 -21.04 -23.80 -28.62
N GLU A 819 -19.82 -23.35 -28.32
CA GLU A 819 -18.66 -23.46 -29.22
C GLU A 819 -18.01 -24.86 -29.24
N LYS A 820 -18.49 -25.80 -28.41
CA LYS A 820 -17.93 -27.16 -28.21
C LYS A 820 -16.44 -27.16 -27.85
N LYS A 821 -15.98 -26.15 -27.11
CA LYS A 821 -14.60 -26.03 -26.62
C LYS A 821 -14.47 -26.62 -25.22
N SER A 822 -13.33 -27.26 -24.94
CA SER A 822 -12.93 -27.54 -23.55
C SER A 822 -12.74 -26.23 -22.80
N PHE A 823 -13.35 -26.11 -21.63
CA PHE A 823 -13.18 -24.98 -20.72
C PHE A 823 -13.45 -25.45 -19.29
N ARG A 824 -12.61 -25.07 -18.32
CA ARG A 824 -12.76 -25.49 -16.91
C ARG A 824 -12.91 -24.29 -15.97
N VAL A 825 -13.80 -24.42 -15.00
CA VAL A 825 -13.94 -23.52 -13.84
C VAL A 825 -13.71 -24.35 -12.58
N ILE A 826 -12.64 -24.03 -11.86
CA ILE A 826 -12.20 -24.78 -10.68
C ILE A 826 -12.25 -23.83 -9.49
N ILE A 827 -13.09 -24.14 -8.51
CA ILE A 827 -13.36 -23.27 -7.37
C ILE A 827 -13.00 -24.02 -6.09
N VAL A 828 -12.05 -23.48 -5.33
CA VAL A 828 -11.65 -23.96 -4.00
C VAL A 828 -12.15 -22.99 -2.94
N ILE A 829 -12.90 -23.50 -1.96
CA ILE A 829 -13.60 -22.74 -0.93
C ILE A 829 -13.49 -23.44 0.43
N PRO A 830 -13.57 -22.73 1.57
CA PRO A 830 -13.55 -23.38 2.88
C PRO A 830 -14.79 -24.26 3.04
N LEU A 831 -14.61 -25.44 3.63
CA LEU A 831 -15.69 -26.43 3.80
C LEU A 831 -16.82 -25.88 4.69
N LEU A 832 -16.47 -25.17 5.77
CA LEU A 832 -17.41 -24.47 6.65
C LEU A 832 -16.91 -23.05 6.96
N PRO A 833 -17.82 -22.05 7.07
CA PRO A 833 -17.47 -20.70 7.53
C PRO A 833 -16.77 -20.72 8.90
N GLY A 834 -15.64 -20.00 9.00
CA GLY A 834 -14.74 -20.03 10.17
C GLY A 834 -15.21 -19.21 11.37
N PHE A 835 -16.48 -19.32 11.75
CA PHE A 835 -17.07 -18.69 12.94
C PHE A 835 -17.35 -19.75 14.03
N GLN A 836 -17.47 -19.30 15.28
CA GLN A 836 -17.68 -20.18 16.44
C GLN A 836 -19.05 -20.88 16.45
N GLY A 837 -19.05 -22.15 16.86
CA GLY A 837 -20.26 -22.94 17.14
C GLY A 837 -20.57 -24.03 16.11
N GLY A 838 -21.16 -25.13 16.60
CA GLY A 838 -21.64 -26.25 15.80
C GLY A 838 -22.97 -25.95 15.12
N LEU A 839 -23.21 -26.57 13.97
CA LEU A 839 -24.32 -26.20 13.07
C LEU A 839 -25.73 -26.41 13.64
N ASP A 840 -25.86 -27.04 14.80
CA ASP A 840 -27.12 -27.16 15.54
C ASP A 840 -27.21 -26.24 16.77
N ASP A 841 -26.11 -25.61 17.18
CA ASP A 841 -26.05 -24.69 18.33
C ASP A 841 -26.77 -23.38 18.03
N SER A 842 -27.22 -22.69 19.08
CA SER A 842 -27.77 -21.33 18.99
C SER A 842 -26.75 -20.29 18.51
N GLY A 843 -25.46 -20.52 18.73
CA GLY A 843 -24.38 -19.61 18.30
C GLY A 843 -24.03 -19.68 16.80
N ALA A 844 -24.39 -20.77 16.11
CA ALA A 844 -23.99 -20.97 14.71
C ALA A 844 -24.97 -20.41 13.67
N ALA A 845 -25.88 -19.51 14.06
CA ALA A 845 -26.83 -18.89 13.14
C ALA A 845 -26.11 -18.12 12.00
N SER A 846 -25.03 -17.39 12.32
CA SER A 846 -24.12 -16.79 11.33
C SER A 846 -23.49 -17.82 10.37
N VAL A 847 -23.07 -19.00 10.86
CA VAL A 847 -22.50 -20.08 10.02
C VAL A 847 -23.55 -20.61 9.06
N ARG A 848 -24.75 -20.92 9.57
CA ARG A 848 -25.90 -21.39 8.78
C ARG A 848 -26.31 -20.35 7.72
N ALA A 849 -26.38 -19.07 8.09
CA ALA A 849 -26.74 -17.98 7.17
C ALA A 849 -25.78 -17.86 5.98
N ILE A 850 -24.48 -17.94 6.22
CA ILE A 850 -23.47 -17.91 5.15
C ILE A 850 -23.57 -19.16 4.27
N MET A 851 -23.75 -20.34 4.87
CA MET A 851 -23.98 -21.58 4.12
C MET A 851 -25.24 -21.50 3.25
N HIS A 852 -26.33 -20.89 3.73
CA HIS A 852 -27.55 -20.68 2.94
C HIS A 852 -27.25 -19.91 1.64
N TRP A 853 -26.57 -18.77 1.74
CA TRP A 853 -26.24 -17.93 0.58
C TRP A 853 -25.25 -18.61 -0.36
N GLN A 854 -24.21 -19.25 0.17
CA GLN A 854 -23.23 -19.99 -0.64
C GLN A 854 -23.88 -21.17 -1.39
N TYR A 855 -24.70 -21.98 -0.71
CA TYR A 855 -25.43 -23.06 -1.38
C TYR A 855 -26.48 -22.56 -2.37
N ARG A 856 -27.15 -21.41 -2.13
CA ARG A 856 -28.05 -20.75 -3.09
C ARG A 856 -27.32 -20.28 -4.35
N THR A 857 -26.08 -19.83 -4.24
CA THR A 857 -25.23 -19.49 -5.39
C THR A 857 -24.76 -20.75 -6.13
N ILE A 858 -24.42 -21.83 -5.41
CA ILE A 858 -23.87 -23.06 -5.99
C ILE A 858 -24.96 -23.98 -6.58
N CYS A 859 -25.83 -24.58 -5.76
CA CYS A 859 -26.71 -25.69 -6.16
C CYS A 859 -28.20 -25.60 -5.75
N ARG A 860 -28.60 -24.65 -4.88
CA ARG A 860 -29.96 -24.64 -4.29
C ARG A 860 -30.89 -23.62 -4.94
N GLY A 861 -31.81 -24.13 -5.76
CA GLY A 861 -32.91 -23.37 -6.35
C GLY A 861 -32.59 -22.68 -7.67
N SER A 862 -33.59 -21.97 -8.21
CA SER A 862 -33.61 -21.35 -9.54
C SER A 862 -32.48 -20.37 -9.84
N ASN A 863 -31.84 -19.81 -8.81
CA ASN A 863 -30.81 -18.78 -8.95
C ASN A 863 -29.38 -19.35 -8.85
N SER A 864 -29.25 -20.67 -8.68
CA SER A 864 -27.98 -21.37 -8.50
C SER A 864 -27.35 -21.78 -9.84
N ILE A 865 -26.03 -21.70 -9.94
CA ILE A 865 -25.33 -21.95 -11.22
C ILE A 865 -25.44 -23.41 -11.66
N LEU A 866 -25.37 -24.38 -10.75
CA LEU A 866 -25.41 -25.79 -11.11
C LEU A 866 -26.81 -26.23 -11.60
N HIS A 867 -27.89 -25.66 -11.04
CA HIS A 867 -29.25 -25.93 -11.52
C HIS A 867 -29.44 -25.40 -12.96
N ASN A 868 -29.10 -24.13 -13.20
CA ASN A 868 -29.24 -23.51 -14.53
C ASN A 868 -28.38 -24.19 -15.61
N LEU A 869 -27.19 -24.69 -15.25
CA LEU A 869 -26.35 -25.46 -16.17
C LEU A 869 -26.88 -26.89 -16.39
N ASN A 870 -27.34 -27.58 -15.34
CA ASN A 870 -27.89 -28.93 -15.44
C ASN A 870 -29.10 -28.98 -16.40
N ASP A 871 -30.02 -28.01 -16.30
CA ASP A 871 -31.25 -27.98 -17.10
C ASP A 871 -30.98 -27.82 -18.62
N LEU A 872 -29.80 -27.32 -19.00
CA LEU A 872 -29.37 -27.11 -20.39
C LEU A 872 -28.32 -28.14 -20.89
N MET A 873 -27.56 -28.75 -19.99
CA MET A 873 -26.38 -29.55 -20.33
C MET A 873 -26.45 -31.01 -19.83
N GLY A 874 -27.29 -31.27 -18.82
CA GLY A 874 -27.28 -32.50 -18.02
C GLY A 874 -25.97 -32.68 -17.24
N SER A 875 -25.66 -33.92 -16.86
CA SER A 875 -24.47 -34.31 -16.09
C SER A 875 -23.12 -33.79 -16.63
N ARG A 876 -23.04 -33.42 -17.91
CA ARG A 876 -21.88 -32.76 -18.53
C ARG A 876 -21.53 -31.40 -17.92
N MET A 877 -22.39 -30.78 -17.10
CA MET A 877 -22.02 -29.57 -16.35
C MET A 877 -20.76 -29.76 -15.47
N HIS A 878 -20.52 -30.98 -14.96
CA HIS A 878 -19.30 -31.31 -14.19
C HIS A 878 -18.00 -31.29 -15.02
N ASP A 879 -18.06 -31.38 -16.35
CA ASP A 879 -16.88 -31.16 -17.21
C ASP A 879 -16.42 -29.68 -17.21
N TYR A 880 -17.33 -28.74 -16.91
CA TYR A 880 -17.08 -27.30 -17.05
C TYR A 880 -16.92 -26.57 -15.71
N ILE A 881 -17.57 -27.01 -14.64
CA ILE A 881 -17.46 -26.39 -13.31
C ILE A 881 -17.47 -27.43 -12.20
N SER A 882 -16.64 -27.25 -11.18
CA SER A 882 -16.63 -28.09 -9.96
C SER A 882 -16.08 -27.34 -8.75
N PHE A 883 -16.55 -27.76 -7.57
CA PHE A 883 -16.28 -27.13 -6.28
C PHE A 883 -15.51 -28.07 -5.37
N TYR A 884 -14.51 -27.52 -4.67
CA TYR A 884 -13.56 -28.25 -3.85
C TYR A 884 -13.31 -27.50 -2.54
N GLY A 885 -12.77 -28.19 -1.55
CA GLY A 885 -12.21 -27.60 -0.34
C GLY A 885 -10.93 -28.30 0.06
N LEU A 886 -10.35 -27.89 1.18
CA LEU A 886 -9.08 -28.43 1.68
C LEU A 886 -9.27 -29.01 3.10
N ARG A 887 -8.59 -30.12 3.41
CA ARG A 887 -8.64 -30.79 4.72
C ARG A 887 -7.30 -31.48 5.05
N ALA A 888 -6.84 -31.30 6.29
CA ALA A 888 -5.63 -31.92 6.83
C ALA A 888 -5.96 -32.97 7.93
N TYR A 889 -4.96 -33.79 8.27
CA TYR A 889 -4.98 -34.68 9.44
C TYR A 889 -3.61 -34.73 10.13
N GLY A 890 -3.58 -35.30 11.34
CA GLY A 890 -2.35 -35.57 12.08
C GLY A 890 -2.63 -36.05 13.50
N ARG A 891 -1.58 -36.38 14.25
CA ARG A 891 -1.70 -36.59 15.71
C ARG A 891 -1.55 -35.24 16.42
N LEU A 892 -2.30 -35.04 17.51
CA LEU A 892 -2.21 -33.81 18.30
C LEU A 892 -0.89 -33.66 19.08
N PHE A 893 -0.29 -34.80 19.44
CA PHE A 893 1.01 -34.95 20.09
C PHE A 893 1.51 -36.39 19.89
N ASP A 894 2.77 -36.68 20.26
CA ASP A 894 3.34 -38.02 20.16
C ASP A 894 2.57 -39.05 21.02
N GLY A 895 2.10 -40.13 20.39
CA GLY A 895 1.19 -41.10 21.02
C GLY A 895 -0.24 -40.59 21.28
N GLY A 896 -0.54 -39.35 20.88
CA GLY A 896 -1.86 -38.72 21.04
C GLY A 896 -2.90 -39.18 20.01
N PRO A 897 -4.16 -38.72 20.18
CA PRO A 897 -5.26 -39.02 19.27
C PRO A 897 -4.99 -38.43 17.89
N ILE A 898 -5.58 -39.08 16.89
CA ILE A 898 -5.53 -38.65 15.48
C ILE A 898 -6.72 -37.72 15.25
N ALA A 899 -6.45 -36.56 14.67
CA ALA A 899 -7.44 -35.53 14.42
C ALA A 899 -7.42 -35.07 12.94
N THR A 900 -8.54 -34.52 12.49
CA THR A 900 -8.68 -33.75 11.23
C THR A 900 -9.28 -32.38 11.52
N SER A 901 -8.88 -31.39 10.72
CA SER A 901 -9.57 -30.12 10.56
C SER A 901 -9.70 -29.82 9.07
N GLN A 902 -10.73 -29.07 8.69
CA GLN A 902 -10.67 -28.33 7.42
C GLN A 902 -9.42 -27.44 7.44
N ILE A 903 -8.79 -27.26 6.28
CA ILE A 903 -7.87 -26.16 6.07
C ILE A 903 -8.74 -24.99 5.60
N TYR A 904 -8.66 -23.88 6.32
CA TYR A 904 -9.49 -22.73 6.05
C TYR A 904 -8.91 -21.92 4.90
N VAL A 905 -9.46 -22.14 3.71
CA VAL A 905 -9.18 -21.37 2.49
C VAL A 905 -9.61 -19.92 2.75
N HIS A 906 -8.63 -19.08 3.05
CA HIS A 906 -8.80 -17.65 3.24
C HIS A 906 -8.29 -16.84 2.05
N SER A 907 -7.57 -17.46 1.10
CA SER A 907 -7.20 -16.88 -0.20
C SER A 907 -8.34 -16.05 -0.82
N LYS A 908 -7.99 -14.98 -1.53
CA LYS A 908 -8.92 -14.28 -2.46
C LYS A 908 -8.21 -14.07 -3.79
N ILE A 909 -8.13 -15.14 -4.58
CA ILE A 909 -7.38 -15.13 -5.85
C ILE A 909 -8.21 -15.61 -7.03
N MET A 910 -7.78 -15.22 -8.22
CA MET A 910 -8.24 -15.80 -9.48
C MET A 910 -7.08 -15.87 -10.48
N ILE A 911 -6.87 -17.04 -11.09
CA ILE A 911 -5.90 -17.27 -12.17
C ILE A 911 -6.67 -17.59 -13.44
N VAL A 912 -6.28 -16.96 -14.55
CA VAL A 912 -6.91 -17.10 -15.86
C VAL A 912 -5.87 -17.50 -16.91
N ASP A 913 -6.13 -18.63 -17.58
CA ASP A 913 -5.38 -19.16 -18.74
C ASP A 913 -3.85 -19.23 -18.57
N ASP A 914 -3.35 -19.38 -17.35
CA ASP A 914 -1.93 -19.27 -16.98
C ASP A 914 -1.24 -18.03 -17.58
N HIS A 915 -1.94 -16.89 -17.61
CA HIS A 915 -1.43 -15.62 -18.13
C HIS A 915 -1.65 -14.44 -17.17
N THR A 916 -2.73 -14.50 -16.38
CA THR A 916 -3.19 -13.37 -15.57
C THR A 916 -3.65 -13.84 -14.20
N ALA A 917 -3.21 -13.16 -13.15
CA ALA A 917 -3.57 -13.42 -11.76
C ALA A 917 -4.16 -12.16 -11.10
N LEU A 918 -5.22 -12.34 -10.32
CA LEU A 918 -5.79 -11.34 -9.42
C LEU A 918 -5.53 -11.80 -7.98
N ILE A 919 -4.93 -10.94 -7.15
CA ILE A 919 -4.63 -11.22 -5.73
C ILE A 919 -5.07 -10.01 -4.90
N GLY A 920 -5.73 -10.21 -3.76
CA GLY A 920 -6.16 -9.12 -2.88
C GLY A 920 -6.91 -9.57 -1.64
N SER A 921 -7.69 -8.66 -1.05
CA SER A 921 -8.50 -8.90 0.16
C SER A 921 -9.98 -9.20 -0.14
N GLY A 922 -10.48 -8.81 -1.33
CA GLY A 922 -11.89 -8.84 -1.68
C GLY A 922 -12.44 -10.23 -2.01
N ASN A 923 -13.44 -10.67 -1.24
CA ASN A 923 -14.11 -11.96 -1.42
C ASN A 923 -15.16 -11.92 -2.55
N ILE A 924 -15.65 -13.09 -2.99
CA ILE A 924 -16.81 -13.16 -3.89
C ILE A 924 -18.09 -13.08 -3.03
N ASN A 925 -18.44 -11.85 -2.65
CA ASN A 925 -19.71 -11.47 -2.01
C ASN A 925 -20.00 -9.97 -2.27
N ASP A 926 -21.26 -9.54 -2.10
CA ASP A 926 -21.63 -8.13 -2.29
C ASP A 926 -20.91 -7.20 -1.31
N ARG A 927 -20.63 -7.71 -0.09
CA ARG A 927 -19.90 -6.99 0.96
C ARG A 927 -18.52 -6.52 0.49
N SER A 928 -17.81 -7.34 -0.27
CA SER A 928 -16.48 -7.02 -0.82
C SER A 928 -16.54 -6.34 -2.18
N LEU A 929 -17.53 -6.68 -3.02
CA LEU A 929 -17.52 -6.33 -4.45
C LEU A 929 -18.24 -5.03 -4.81
N LEU A 930 -19.23 -4.55 -4.03
CA LEU A 930 -20.06 -3.40 -4.43
C LEU A 930 -19.46 -2.00 -4.15
N GLY A 931 -18.23 -1.89 -3.63
CA GLY A 931 -17.53 -0.63 -3.31
C GLY A 931 -18.12 0.24 -2.18
N SER A 932 -19.44 0.19 -2.02
CA SER A 932 -20.27 0.90 -1.05
C SER A 932 -20.32 0.25 0.33
N ARG A 933 -19.95 -1.04 0.42
CA ARG A 933 -19.90 -1.82 1.67
C ARG A 933 -18.47 -1.81 2.23
N ASP A 934 -17.79 -2.94 2.37
CA ASP A 934 -16.43 -2.96 2.94
C ASP A 934 -15.41 -2.29 2.00
N SER A 935 -14.31 -1.77 2.57
CA SER A 935 -13.15 -1.41 1.75
C SER A 935 -12.22 -2.59 1.55
N GLU A 936 -11.84 -2.80 0.30
CA GLU A 936 -11.00 -3.89 -0.17
C GLU A 936 -9.96 -3.37 -1.15
N ILE A 937 -8.83 -4.06 -1.27
CA ILE A 937 -7.79 -3.73 -2.25
C ILE A 937 -7.24 -5.03 -2.87
N GLY A 938 -6.81 -4.95 -4.12
CA GLY A 938 -6.12 -6.01 -4.82
C GLY A 938 -5.22 -5.47 -5.91
N VAL A 939 -4.48 -6.37 -6.54
CA VAL A 939 -3.68 -6.11 -7.74
C VAL A 939 -4.06 -7.12 -8.82
N LEU A 940 -4.26 -6.61 -10.04
CA LEU A 940 -4.26 -7.41 -11.24
C LEU A 940 -2.84 -7.47 -11.79
N ILE A 941 -2.36 -8.69 -12.04
CA ILE A 941 -1.01 -9.00 -12.53
C ILE A 941 -1.18 -9.72 -13.87
N GLU A 942 -0.69 -9.11 -14.94
CA GLU A 942 -0.63 -9.69 -16.28
C GLU A 942 0.84 -9.89 -16.65
N ASP A 943 1.21 -11.11 -17.05
CA ASP A 943 2.61 -11.46 -17.31
C ASP A 943 3.23 -10.69 -18.49
N LYS A 944 4.53 -10.39 -18.37
CA LYS A 944 5.40 -9.94 -19.49
C LYS A 944 6.46 -10.99 -19.85
N GLU A 945 6.84 -11.83 -18.90
CA GLU A 945 7.75 -12.97 -19.09
C GLU A 945 6.96 -14.25 -19.36
N PHE A 946 7.37 -15.03 -20.36
CA PHE A 946 6.65 -16.21 -20.82
C PHE A 946 7.53 -17.46 -20.92
N VAL A 947 7.01 -18.59 -20.48
CA VAL A 947 7.65 -19.91 -20.49
C VAL A 947 6.86 -20.90 -21.36
N ASP A 948 7.51 -21.98 -21.80
CA ASP A 948 6.86 -23.02 -22.61
C ASP A 948 6.03 -23.97 -21.74
N SER A 949 4.73 -24.04 -22.04
CA SER A 949 3.77 -24.89 -21.38
C SER A 949 2.78 -25.51 -22.38
N PHE A 950 1.76 -26.19 -21.86
CA PHE A 950 0.72 -26.85 -22.65
C PHE A 950 -0.67 -26.40 -22.19
N MET A 951 -1.61 -26.34 -23.13
CA MET A 951 -3.00 -26.00 -22.86
C MET A 951 -3.94 -26.73 -23.81
N GLY A 952 -4.71 -27.70 -23.30
CA GLY A 952 -5.57 -28.56 -24.11
C GLY A 952 -4.78 -29.49 -25.05
N GLY A 953 -3.62 -29.97 -24.60
CA GLY A 953 -2.72 -30.85 -25.35
C GLY A 953 -1.87 -30.13 -26.41
N LYS A 954 -1.89 -28.80 -26.44
CA LYS A 954 -1.19 -27.97 -27.44
C LYS A 954 -0.11 -27.13 -26.77
N PRO A 955 1.11 -27.01 -27.36
CA PRO A 955 2.11 -26.06 -26.88
C PRO A 955 1.56 -24.62 -26.86
N ARG A 956 1.73 -23.92 -25.74
CA ARG A 956 1.31 -22.53 -25.53
C ARG A 956 2.36 -21.83 -24.67
N LYS A 957 2.64 -20.56 -24.96
CA LYS A 957 3.40 -19.70 -24.04
C LYS A 957 2.49 -19.34 -22.86
N ALA A 958 2.93 -19.66 -21.65
CA ALA A 958 2.25 -19.33 -20.40
C ALA A 958 3.05 -18.26 -19.65
N GLY A 959 2.37 -17.38 -18.94
CA GLY A 959 2.95 -16.33 -18.12
C GLY A 959 3.71 -16.91 -16.94
N LYS A 960 4.92 -16.40 -16.67
CA LYS A 960 5.83 -16.93 -15.66
C LYS A 960 5.29 -16.74 -14.24
N PHE A 961 4.64 -15.64 -13.93
CA PHE A 961 3.97 -15.42 -12.63
C PHE A 961 2.77 -16.35 -12.47
N ALA A 962 1.82 -16.29 -13.42
CA ALA A 962 0.55 -17.00 -13.31
C ALA A 962 0.73 -18.52 -13.31
N LEU A 963 1.57 -19.06 -14.21
CA LEU A 963 1.84 -20.50 -14.26
C LEU A 963 2.53 -20.99 -12.99
N THR A 964 3.51 -20.27 -12.43
CA THR A 964 4.26 -20.74 -11.25
C THR A 964 3.42 -20.70 -9.98
N LEU A 965 2.52 -19.72 -9.83
CA LEU A 965 1.54 -19.69 -8.73
C LEU A 965 0.59 -20.89 -8.81
N ARG A 966 0.04 -21.14 -10.00
CA ARG A 966 -0.82 -22.32 -10.29
C ARG A 966 -0.03 -23.63 -10.10
N LEU A 967 1.25 -23.63 -10.48
CA LEU A 967 2.35 -24.55 -10.11
C LEU A 967 2.25 -24.98 -8.63
N SER A 968 2.58 -24.06 -7.74
CA SER A 968 2.70 -24.32 -6.30
C SER A 968 1.37 -24.77 -5.68
N LEU A 969 0.30 -24.00 -5.87
CA LEU A 969 -1.00 -24.26 -5.23
C LEU A 969 -1.52 -25.67 -5.55
N TRP A 970 -1.49 -26.09 -6.81
CA TRP A 970 -1.94 -27.44 -7.15
C TRP A 970 -0.98 -28.53 -6.65
N SER A 971 0.32 -28.25 -6.58
CA SER A 971 1.30 -29.23 -6.07
C SER A 971 1.12 -29.47 -4.58
N GLU A 972 0.80 -28.43 -3.81
CA GLU A 972 0.38 -28.50 -2.41
C GLU A 972 -0.95 -29.26 -2.27
N HIS A 973 -2.01 -28.80 -2.94
CA HIS A 973 -3.36 -29.37 -2.83
C HIS A 973 -3.41 -30.86 -3.20
N LEU A 974 -2.56 -31.32 -4.12
CA LEU A 974 -2.45 -32.71 -4.57
C LEU A 974 -1.31 -33.50 -3.87
N GLY A 975 -0.46 -32.84 -3.08
CA GLY A 975 0.67 -33.47 -2.38
C GLY A 975 1.78 -33.98 -3.30
N LEU A 976 2.05 -33.28 -4.40
CA LEU A 976 3.05 -33.66 -5.41
C LEU A 976 4.47 -33.26 -5.01
N ARG A 977 5.42 -34.15 -5.31
CA ARG A 977 6.86 -33.88 -5.22
C ARG A 977 7.32 -33.10 -6.46
N SER A 978 8.46 -32.42 -6.40
CA SER A 978 8.96 -31.57 -7.49
C SER A 978 9.09 -32.30 -8.83
N GLY A 979 9.47 -33.58 -8.82
CA GLY A 979 9.52 -34.43 -10.02
C GLY A 979 8.16 -34.87 -10.60
N GLU A 980 7.05 -34.57 -9.93
CA GLU A 980 5.68 -34.93 -10.35
C GLU A 980 4.92 -33.72 -10.95
N VAL A 981 5.43 -32.50 -10.79
CA VAL A 981 4.82 -31.23 -11.25
C VAL A 981 4.50 -31.22 -12.75
N GLY A 982 5.34 -31.87 -13.56
CA GLY A 982 5.12 -32.01 -15.00
C GLY A 982 3.79 -32.71 -15.37
N GLN A 983 3.23 -33.53 -14.49
CA GLN A 983 1.94 -34.22 -14.69
C GLN A 983 0.74 -33.25 -14.67
N ILE A 984 0.90 -32.08 -14.04
CA ILE A 984 -0.17 -31.09 -13.88
C ILE A 984 0.07 -29.81 -14.71
N LYS A 985 1.00 -29.86 -15.68
CA LYS A 985 1.43 -28.69 -16.48
C LYS A 985 0.39 -28.19 -17.49
N ASP A 986 -0.60 -29.01 -17.85
CA ASP A 986 -1.76 -28.63 -18.68
C ASP A 986 -3.05 -28.75 -17.85
N PRO A 987 -3.63 -27.66 -17.33
CA PRO A 987 -4.71 -27.75 -16.35
C PRO A 987 -6.07 -28.21 -16.90
N VAL A 988 -6.22 -28.41 -18.22
CA VAL A 988 -7.55 -28.63 -18.85
C VAL A 988 -7.73 -29.99 -19.52
N ILE A 989 -6.65 -30.75 -19.76
CA ILE A 989 -6.74 -32.12 -20.31
C ILE A 989 -7.31 -33.10 -19.28
N ASP A 990 -7.99 -34.15 -19.77
CA ASP A 990 -8.64 -35.14 -18.89
C ASP A 990 -7.67 -35.89 -17.95
N PRO A 991 -6.43 -36.27 -18.33
CA PRO A 991 -5.50 -36.88 -17.37
C PRO A 991 -5.18 -35.99 -16.16
N THR A 992 -4.92 -34.70 -16.39
CA THR A 992 -4.63 -33.75 -15.32
C THR A 992 -5.89 -33.43 -14.50
N TYR A 993 -7.02 -33.15 -15.17
CA TYR A 993 -8.23 -32.68 -14.50
C TYR A 993 -9.06 -33.81 -13.88
N LYS A 994 -9.30 -34.91 -14.60
CA LYS A 994 -10.13 -36.03 -14.12
C LYS A 994 -9.31 -37.06 -13.35
N ASP A 995 -8.22 -37.54 -13.95
CA ASP A 995 -7.50 -38.71 -13.44
C ASP A 995 -6.52 -38.37 -12.30
N ILE A 996 -6.12 -37.10 -12.18
CA ILE A 996 -5.35 -36.57 -11.03
C ILE A 996 -6.25 -35.72 -10.13
N TRP A 997 -6.73 -34.54 -10.56
CA TRP A 997 -7.40 -33.57 -9.68
C TRP A 997 -8.73 -34.08 -9.10
N MET A 998 -9.70 -34.45 -9.95
CA MET A 998 -10.99 -34.99 -9.48
C MET A 998 -10.86 -36.34 -8.76
N ALA A 999 -9.96 -37.21 -9.22
CA ALA A 999 -9.72 -38.50 -8.59
C ALA A 999 -9.14 -38.36 -7.16
N THR A 1000 -8.17 -37.46 -6.98
CA THR A 1000 -7.58 -37.16 -5.66
C THR A 1000 -8.64 -36.57 -4.72
N ALA A 1001 -9.38 -35.56 -5.18
CA ALA A 1001 -10.45 -34.92 -4.42
C ALA A 1001 -11.49 -35.93 -3.91
N ARG A 1002 -11.94 -36.87 -4.77
CA ARG A 1002 -12.91 -37.91 -4.41
C ARG A 1002 -12.32 -38.95 -3.44
N THR A 1003 -11.10 -39.42 -3.71
CA THR A 1003 -10.43 -40.45 -2.91
C THR A 1003 -10.17 -39.94 -1.49
N ASN A 1004 -9.68 -38.71 -1.36
CA ASN A 1004 -9.49 -38.06 -0.08
C ASN A 1004 -10.83 -37.88 0.67
N THR A 1005 -11.89 -37.38 0.02
CA THR A 1005 -13.23 -37.27 0.63
C THR A 1005 -13.74 -38.61 1.17
N MET A 1006 -13.58 -39.70 0.41
CA MET A 1006 -13.96 -41.05 0.86
C MET A 1006 -13.15 -41.48 2.09
N ILE A 1007 -11.82 -41.32 2.07
CA ILE A 1007 -10.97 -41.70 3.21
C ILE A 1007 -11.33 -40.88 4.48
N TYR A 1008 -11.55 -39.58 4.35
CA TYR A 1008 -11.97 -38.74 5.48
C TYR A 1008 -13.35 -39.15 6.04
N GLN A 1009 -14.28 -39.55 5.17
CA GLN A 1009 -15.59 -40.08 5.57
C GLN A 1009 -15.46 -41.43 6.30
N ASP A 1010 -14.67 -42.36 5.77
CA ASP A 1010 -14.42 -43.68 6.36
C ASP A 1010 -13.82 -43.58 7.77
N VAL A 1011 -12.85 -42.67 7.94
CA VAL A 1011 -12.01 -42.60 9.15
C VAL A 1011 -12.64 -41.78 10.26
N PHE A 1012 -13.23 -40.62 9.93
CA PHE A 1012 -13.74 -39.67 10.91
C PHE A 1012 -15.27 -39.47 10.85
N SER A 1013 -15.88 -39.69 9.68
CA SER A 1013 -17.22 -39.18 9.37
C SER A 1013 -17.40 -37.68 9.67
N CYS A 1014 -16.32 -36.92 9.49
CA CYS A 1014 -16.24 -35.49 9.77
C CYS A 1014 -17.26 -34.67 8.98
N ILE A 1015 -17.67 -33.51 9.51
CA ILE A 1015 -18.53 -32.57 8.78
C ILE A 1015 -17.71 -31.50 8.06
N PRO A 1016 -18.19 -30.98 6.91
CA PRO A 1016 -19.44 -31.31 6.21
C PRO A 1016 -19.30 -32.55 5.31
N ASN A 1017 -20.40 -33.28 5.07
CA ASN A 1017 -20.45 -34.42 4.15
C ASN A 1017 -21.86 -34.67 3.58
N ASP A 1018 -21.96 -35.29 2.41
CA ASP A 1018 -23.24 -35.47 1.69
C ASP A 1018 -24.19 -36.53 2.29
N LEU A 1019 -23.71 -37.33 3.24
CA LEU A 1019 -24.56 -38.29 3.98
C LEU A 1019 -25.44 -37.57 5.03
N MET A 1020 -24.98 -36.44 5.56
CA MET A 1020 -25.70 -35.65 6.58
C MET A 1020 -26.67 -34.63 5.96
N GLN A 1021 -27.77 -35.14 5.42
CA GLN A 1021 -28.76 -34.31 4.72
C GLN A 1021 -29.71 -33.53 5.65
N SER A 1022 -29.82 -33.87 6.95
CA SER A 1022 -30.70 -33.20 7.93
C SER A 1022 -30.07 -33.06 9.31
N ARG A 1023 -30.55 -32.10 10.13
CA ARG A 1023 -30.11 -31.91 11.53
C ARG A 1023 -30.34 -33.15 12.38
N VAL A 1024 -31.33 -33.98 12.03
CA VAL A 1024 -31.61 -35.24 12.74
C VAL A 1024 -30.46 -36.23 12.54
N SER A 1025 -29.95 -36.42 11.31
CA SER A 1025 -28.82 -37.34 11.09
C SER A 1025 -27.49 -36.77 11.63
N LEU A 1026 -27.32 -35.44 11.58
CA LEU A 1026 -26.21 -34.75 12.25
C LEU A 1026 -26.20 -35.04 13.76
N ARG A 1027 -27.33 -34.82 14.46
CA ARG A 1027 -27.49 -35.11 15.90
C ARG A 1027 -27.22 -36.58 16.23
N GLN A 1028 -27.78 -37.51 15.45
CA GLN A 1028 -27.59 -38.95 15.65
C GLN A 1028 -26.12 -39.34 15.56
N CYS A 1029 -25.39 -38.83 14.55
CA CYS A 1029 -23.95 -39.09 14.43
C CYS A 1029 -23.14 -38.42 15.55
N MET A 1030 -23.46 -37.17 15.93
CA MET A 1030 -22.81 -36.49 17.06
C MET A 1030 -22.95 -37.25 18.38
N VAL A 1031 -24.13 -37.80 18.67
CA VAL A 1031 -24.36 -38.66 19.85
C VAL A 1031 -23.54 -39.94 19.74
N PHE A 1032 -23.64 -40.68 18.64
CA PHE A 1032 -22.92 -41.94 18.42
C PHE A 1032 -21.39 -41.77 18.53
N SER A 1033 -20.82 -40.74 17.90
CA SER A 1033 -19.39 -40.43 18.00
C SER A 1033 -18.99 -40.05 19.42
N LYS A 1034 -19.82 -39.28 20.15
CA LYS A 1034 -19.55 -38.94 21.55
C LYS A 1034 -19.63 -40.15 22.48
N GLU A 1035 -20.53 -41.10 22.23
CA GLU A 1035 -20.61 -42.36 22.97
C GLU A 1035 -19.42 -43.28 22.67
N LYS A 1036 -19.00 -43.40 21.40
CA LYS A 1036 -17.88 -44.26 20.99
C LYS A 1036 -16.50 -43.70 21.37
N LEU A 1037 -16.34 -42.37 21.42
CA LEU A 1037 -15.04 -41.71 21.66
C LEU A 1037 -14.91 -41.07 23.05
N GLY A 1038 -16.01 -40.82 23.76
CA GLY A 1038 -16.08 -40.00 24.97
C GLY A 1038 -15.91 -38.49 24.71
N HIS A 1039 -15.10 -38.11 23.73
CA HIS A 1039 -14.88 -36.73 23.28
C HIS A 1039 -14.66 -36.66 21.76
N THR A 1040 -15.17 -35.59 21.15
CA THR A 1040 -14.90 -35.17 19.77
C THR A 1040 -14.98 -33.64 19.68
N THR A 1041 -14.38 -33.07 18.64
CA THR A 1041 -14.56 -31.67 18.24
C THR A 1041 -15.96 -31.42 17.68
N ILE A 1042 -16.33 -30.14 17.53
CA ILE A 1042 -17.61 -29.70 16.94
C ILE A 1042 -17.78 -30.24 15.52
N ASP A 1043 -16.72 -30.20 14.71
CA ASP A 1043 -16.75 -30.63 13.30
C ASP A 1043 -16.47 -32.14 13.10
N LEU A 1044 -16.67 -32.96 14.14
CA LEU A 1044 -16.46 -34.42 14.15
C LEU A 1044 -15.07 -34.84 13.67
N GLY A 1045 -14.05 -34.22 14.24
CA GLY A 1045 -12.66 -34.30 13.79
C GLY A 1045 -11.76 -35.28 14.53
N ILE A 1046 -12.25 -36.14 15.44
CA ILE A 1046 -11.42 -37.11 16.19
C ILE A 1046 -11.66 -38.53 15.67
N ALA A 1047 -10.60 -39.27 15.36
CA ALA A 1047 -10.70 -40.66 14.91
C ALA A 1047 -10.95 -41.63 16.08
N PRO A 1048 -11.66 -42.76 15.86
CA PRO A 1048 -11.67 -43.87 16.81
C PRO A 1048 -10.28 -44.49 16.93
N SER A 1049 -10.00 -45.17 18.06
CA SER A 1049 -8.70 -45.83 18.28
C SER A 1049 -8.44 -47.01 17.33
N LYS A 1050 -9.50 -47.56 16.73
CA LYS A 1050 -9.50 -48.67 15.78
C LYS A 1050 -10.68 -48.50 14.82
N LEU A 1051 -10.48 -48.83 13.54
CA LEU A 1051 -11.54 -48.97 12.55
C LEU A 1051 -11.96 -50.43 12.45
N GLU A 1052 -13.27 -50.69 12.43
CA GLU A 1052 -13.85 -52.03 12.26
C GLU A 1052 -14.19 -52.26 10.79
N SER A 1053 -13.55 -53.25 10.16
CA SER A 1053 -13.87 -53.68 8.79
C SER A 1053 -14.39 -55.11 8.76
N TYR A 1054 -15.53 -55.31 8.11
CA TYR A 1054 -16.16 -56.61 7.94
C TYR A 1054 -15.70 -57.26 6.63
N GLN A 1055 -14.81 -58.25 6.71
CA GLN A 1055 -14.39 -59.06 5.56
C GLN A 1055 -14.53 -60.54 5.89
N GLY A 1056 -15.07 -61.35 4.97
CA GLY A 1056 -15.23 -62.80 5.11
C GLY A 1056 -16.23 -63.29 6.17
N GLY A 1057 -16.60 -62.46 7.14
CA GLY A 1057 -17.41 -62.81 8.32
C GLY A 1057 -16.74 -62.46 9.64
N ASP A 1058 -15.43 -62.18 9.62
CA ASP A 1058 -14.65 -61.71 10.76
C ASP A 1058 -14.60 -60.17 10.80
N ILE A 1059 -14.32 -59.63 12.00
CA ILE A 1059 -14.13 -58.19 12.24
C ILE A 1059 -12.62 -57.91 12.34
N GLU A 1060 -12.04 -57.37 11.28
CA GLU A 1060 -10.66 -56.87 11.32
C GLU A 1060 -10.61 -55.46 11.92
N SER A 1061 -9.49 -55.15 12.58
CA SER A 1061 -9.29 -53.93 13.36
C SER A 1061 -8.07 -53.17 12.83
N ILE A 1062 -8.30 -52.13 12.04
CA ILE A 1062 -7.28 -51.37 11.30
C ILE A 1062 -6.89 -50.10 12.10
N ASP A 1063 -5.63 -49.67 12.09
CA ASP A 1063 -5.24 -48.35 12.64
C ASP A 1063 -5.72 -47.26 11.67
N PRO A 1064 -6.46 -46.23 12.13
CA PRO A 1064 -6.85 -45.10 11.30
C PRO A 1064 -5.71 -44.47 10.49
N MET A 1065 -4.48 -44.45 11.03
CA MET A 1065 -3.30 -43.96 10.30
C MET A 1065 -3.03 -44.75 9.02
N GLU A 1066 -3.19 -46.08 9.03
CA GLU A 1066 -2.94 -46.92 7.86
C GLU A 1066 -3.87 -46.53 6.71
N ARG A 1067 -5.16 -46.33 7.00
CA ARG A 1067 -6.14 -45.82 6.04
C ARG A 1067 -5.81 -44.40 5.58
N LEU A 1068 -5.34 -43.53 6.49
CA LEU A 1068 -4.95 -42.15 6.18
C LEU A 1068 -3.66 -42.02 5.35
N THR A 1069 -2.74 -43.00 5.36
CA THR A 1069 -1.56 -43.00 4.48
C THR A 1069 -1.91 -42.99 2.98
N SER A 1070 -3.16 -43.33 2.63
CA SER A 1070 -3.67 -43.28 1.25
C SER A 1070 -4.15 -41.89 0.81
N VAL A 1071 -4.25 -40.92 1.71
CA VAL A 1071 -4.58 -39.52 1.39
C VAL A 1071 -3.39 -38.85 0.67
N LYS A 1072 -3.66 -38.14 -0.42
CA LYS A 1072 -2.65 -37.35 -1.16
C LYS A 1072 -2.97 -35.87 -1.12
N GLY A 1073 -2.05 -35.08 -0.55
CA GLY A 1073 -2.27 -33.65 -0.34
C GLY A 1073 -3.49 -33.37 0.54
N HIS A 1074 -4.19 -32.29 0.20
CA HIS A 1074 -5.23 -31.68 1.03
C HIS A 1074 -6.60 -31.60 0.35
N LEU A 1075 -6.63 -31.74 -0.99
CA LEU A 1075 -7.82 -31.50 -1.80
C LEU A 1075 -8.93 -32.50 -1.51
N VAL A 1076 -10.15 -32.00 -1.29
CA VAL A 1076 -11.38 -32.80 -1.12
C VAL A 1076 -12.50 -32.22 -1.98
N SER A 1077 -13.45 -33.07 -2.41
CA SER A 1077 -14.69 -32.60 -3.05
C SER A 1077 -15.55 -31.81 -2.07
N PHE A 1078 -16.11 -30.67 -2.51
CA PHE A 1078 -17.02 -29.87 -1.68
C PHE A 1078 -18.42 -30.52 -1.64
N PRO A 1079 -19.01 -30.79 -0.46
CA PRO A 1079 -20.28 -31.48 -0.35
C PRO A 1079 -21.46 -30.58 -0.72
N LEU A 1080 -22.27 -31.01 -1.68
CA LEU A 1080 -23.40 -30.25 -2.25
C LEU A 1080 -24.73 -30.54 -1.53
N ASP A 1081 -24.91 -31.77 -1.03
CA ASP A 1081 -26.11 -32.30 -0.41
C ASP A 1081 -26.11 -32.20 1.14
N PHE A 1082 -24.98 -31.83 1.74
CA PHE A 1082 -24.90 -31.60 3.19
C PHE A 1082 -25.95 -30.58 3.67
N MET A 1083 -26.80 -30.96 4.63
CA MET A 1083 -27.94 -30.17 5.09
C MET A 1083 -28.93 -29.76 3.96
N CYS A 1084 -29.10 -30.54 2.89
CA CYS A 1084 -30.00 -30.18 1.78
C CYS A 1084 -31.51 -30.19 2.13
N LYS A 1085 -31.90 -30.86 3.23
CA LYS A 1085 -33.29 -30.94 3.70
C LYS A 1085 -33.64 -29.89 4.76
N GLU A 1086 -32.71 -28.98 5.07
CA GLU A 1086 -32.84 -27.98 6.14
C GLU A 1086 -32.96 -26.56 5.58
N ASP A 1087 -33.76 -25.72 6.26
CA ASP A 1087 -33.61 -24.28 6.11
C ASP A 1087 -32.42 -23.82 6.97
N LEU A 1088 -31.45 -23.19 6.31
CA LEU A 1088 -30.22 -22.68 6.92
C LEU A 1088 -30.28 -21.16 7.17
N ARG A 1089 -31.42 -20.51 6.91
CA ARG A 1089 -31.64 -19.12 7.32
C ARG A 1089 -31.76 -19.04 8.85
N PRO A 1090 -31.37 -17.91 9.48
CA PRO A 1090 -31.65 -17.68 10.89
C PRO A 1090 -33.15 -17.79 11.22
N VAL A 1091 -33.47 -18.16 12.46
CA VAL A 1091 -34.84 -18.27 12.98
C VAL A 1091 -35.13 -17.26 14.08
N PHE A 1092 -36.40 -16.97 14.36
CA PHE A 1092 -36.86 -15.80 15.13
C PHE A 1092 -36.26 -15.64 16.55
N ASN A 1093 -35.70 -16.69 17.13
CA ASN A 1093 -35.07 -16.70 18.45
C ASN A 1093 -33.54 -16.54 18.41
N GLU A 1094 -32.97 -16.28 17.24
CA GLU A 1094 -31.54 -16.04 16.99
C GLU A 1094 -31.29 -14.55 16.68
N SER A 1095 -30.20 -13.98 17.17
CA SER A 1095 -29.84 -12.57 16.95
C SER A 1095 -29.76 -12.20 15.47
N GLU A 1096 -29.23 -13.11 14.65
CA GLU A 1096 -29.02 -12.96 13.21
C GLU A 1096 -30.33 -12.85 12.40
N TYR A 1097 -31.47 -13.27 12.96
CA TYR A 1097 -32.78 -13.06 12.33
C TYR A 1097 -33.18 -11.57 12.30
N TYR A 1098 -32.68 -10.79 13.26
CA TYR A 1098 -32.91 -9.34 13.34
C TYR A 1098 -31.81 -8.52 12.65
N ALA A 1099 -30.76 -9.17 12.13
CA ALA A 1099 -29.75 -8.53 11.31
C ALA A 1099 -30.24 -8.34 9.87
N SER A 1100 -29.72 -7.32 9.17
CA SER A 1100 -29.94 -7.20 7.73
C SER A 1100 -29.30 -8.39 7.00
N ALA A 1101 -30.02 -9.03 6.08
CA ALA A 1101 -29.50 -10.13 5.28
C ALA A 1101 -28.18 -9.79 4.55
N GLN A 1102 -27.98 -8.50 4.21
CA GLN A 1102 -26.79 -7.94 3.58
C GLN A 1102 -25.51 -8.00 4.45
N VAL A 1103 -25.61 -8.45 5.70
CA VAL A 1103 -24.45 -8.77 6.55
C VAL A 1103 -23.81 -10.10 6.12
N PHE A 1104 -24.59 -11.00 5.50
CA PHE A 1104 -24.20 -12.39 5.20
C PHE A 1104 -24.01 -12.69 3.70
N HIS A 1105 -24.28 -11.74 2.79
CA HIS A 1105 -24.19 -11.92 1.33
C HIS A 1105 -23.62 -10.70 0.61
#